data_AF-A0A971TKW5-F1
#
_entry.id   AF-A0A971TKW5-F1
#
_cell.length_a   1.000
_cell.length_b   1.000
_cell.length_c   1.000
_cell.angle_alpha   90.00
_cell.angle_beta   90.00
_cell.angle_gamma   90.00
#
_symmetry.space_group_name_H-M   'P 1'
#
loop_
_entity.id
_entity.type
_entity.pdbx_description
1 polymer ?
#
loop_
_entity_poly.entity_id
_entity_poly.type
_entity_poly.pdbx_seq_one_letter_code
_entity_poly.pdbx_strand_id
1 'polypeptide(L)'
;MAATGNLSKTDRAMLAELKTFLPPQVYDVHAHLCHALAPDTHQHLADRLSGELTAKLWHAEVSRQLGNAQLVGGLLSVLPGPDGDVEAANDFLLQQLTRFHDCRALVLISRHSDRARVAELLETPGVAGFKPCLNPLDADARPARTIADLLPDWAWKIADEQALVILLHLFKRFAPITPAARQAIRNRCLKHTGARLILPHGAIGFHDPYALDDLADFRSLPNLYVETSTVCDAAVLVSLLNAFGPRRILWASGFPAAAIRGTSVAVGNAAICLDAKALGADPAEPDQQPPLLGLEALRALRKAADLFGLTQADLTDIFSDNALRLLGLKTEPAGQTQSLYRYAKTRIPSGTQLLSKRPEMFAPNQWPAYFREARGCETWDLDGRHYYDLTTSGIGACLLGFRDPDVTRAVQRRISLGSMCTLNPPEEVELADRLCQIHPWAQQARFARSGGETAVVAVRIARATTRRSLVAICGYHGWHDWYLAANLGESDSLDGHLLPGLDPLGVPRELRNTTLTFRFNNRDEFQKVIDRHGDQLAAVVMEPMRYHMPEPGFMEFVKTRTNAAGALLIFDEITIGWRFTFGGSHLKLGVNPDIAIFAKALGNGHPIGAIIGTRAAMEGANASFISSTYWTESVGPVAALATIQKLQQLDAPTHVARIGEMIADLWRQHAKTHSLPVTVADGFPCLAHFQFDHPLAQELRTLYTQLMLEKGFLANLGVYPTMAHNDEIVARFGCAIDEVFGEIAAALDAGDVKERLNGPTAHSGFRRLN
;
A
#
# COMPACT_ATOMS: atom_id res chain seq x y z
N MET A 1 30.13 -43.38 -18.16
CA MET A 1 28.78 -43.55 -17.58
C MET A 1 28.85 -43.28 -16.08
N ALA A 2 28.94 -42.02 -15.68
CA ALA A 2 28.92 -41.62 -14.27
C ALA A 2 28.07 -40.34 -14.14
N ALA A 3 26.93 -40.48 -13.46
CA ALA A 3 26.06 -39.44 -12.89
C ALA A 3 25.36 -38.38 -13.78
N THR A 4 25.03 -38.67 -15.05
CA THR A 4 23.76 -38.15 -15.58
C THR A 4 22.67 -39.17 -15.24
N GLY A 5 21.66 -38.82 -14.43
CA GLY A 5 20.46 -39.67 -14.38
C GLY A 5 19.68 -39.75 -13.07
N ASN A 6 18.39 -39.47 -13.22
CA ASN A 6 17.25 -39.79 -12.37
C ASN A 6 17.04 -39.00 -11.06
N LEU A 7 15.81 -38.48 -10.95
CA LEU A 7 15.22 -38.02 -9.69
C LEU A 7 15.26 -39.18 -8.69
N SER A 8 15.58 -38.92 -7.42
CA SER A 8 15.44 -39.90 -6.35
C SER A 8 13.95 -40.19 -6.08
N LYS A 9 13.66 -41.17 -5.23
CA LYS A 9 12.29 -41.42 -4.77
C LYS A 9 11.73 -40.19 -4.03
N THR A 10 12.55 -39.55 -3.20
CA THR A 10 12.24 -38.30 -2.49
C THR A 10 11.97 -37.16 -3.46
N ASP A 11 12.83 -36.97 -4.47
CA ASP A 11 12.64 -35.92 -5.49
C ASP A 11 11.28 -36.08 -6.22
N ARG A 12 10.92 -37.33 -6.59
CA ARG A 12 9.62 -37.62 -7.23
C ARG A 12 8.43 -37.36 -6.33
N ALA A 13 8.53 -37.67 -5.03
CA ALA A 13 7.48 -37.39 -4.07
C ALA A 13 7.27 -35.87 -3.90
N MET A 14 8.35 -35.10 -3.79
CA MET A 14 8.30 -33.64 -3.74
C MET A 14 7.70 -33.03 -5.01
N LEU A 15 8.05 -33.55 -6.19
CA LEU A 15 7.43 -33.11 -7.44
C LEU A 15 5.93 -33.39 -7.50
N ALA A 16 5.49 -34.53 -6.96
CA ALA A 16 4.06 -34.83 -6.88
C ALA A 16 3.33 -33.84 -5.96
N GLU A 17 3.96 -33.43 -4.85
CA GLU A 17 3.46 -32.38 -3.96
C GLU A 17 3.34 -31.01 -4.65
N LEU A 18 4.22 -30.70 -5.60
CA LEU A 18 4.26 -29.41 -6.32
C LEU A 18 3.33 -29.36 -7.54
N LYS A 19 2.68 -30.47 -7.91
CA LYS A 19 1.96 -30.60 -9.18
C LYS A 19 0.84 -29.57 -9.40
N THR A 20 0.13 -29.18 -8.34
CA THR A 20 -0.96 -28.18 -8.40
C THR A 20 -0.50 -26.78 -8.02
N PHE A 21 0.77 -26.63 -7.64
CA PHE A 21 1.35 -25.37 -7.20
C PHE A 21 1.99 -24.60 -8.36
N LEU A 22 2.71 -25.30 -9.24
CA LEU A 22 3.35 -24.66 -10.39
C LEU A 22 2.31 -24.31 -11.47
N PRO A 23 2.32 -23.07 -12.01
CA PRO A 23 1.50 -22.74 -13.17
C PRO A 23 1.99 -23.49 -14.42
N PRO A 24 1.18 -23.57 -15.49
CA PRO A 24 1.53 -24.33 -16.69
C PRO A 24 2.82 -23.87 -17.39
N GLN A 25 3.15 -22.57 -17.27
CA GLN A 25 4.32 -21.96 -17.88
C GLN A 25 5.16 -21.26 -16.82
N VAL A 26 6.47 -21.42 -16.92
CA VAL A 26 7.45 -20.88 -15.99
C VAL A 26 8.60 -20.24 -16.77
N TYR A 27 9.06 -19.07 -16.33
CA TYR A 27 10.18 -18.33 -16.88
C TYR A 27 11.26 -18.15 -15.80
N ASP A 28 12.47 -18.64 -16.05
CA ASP A 28 13.57 -18.58 -15.08
C ASP A 28 14.31 -17.24 -15.15
N VAL A 29 14.16 -16.35 -14.18
CA VAL A 29 14.81 -15.02 -14.27
C VAL A 29 16.30 -15.01 -13.94
N HIS A 30 16.89 -16.15 -13.58
CA HIS A 30 18.29 -16.17 -13.16
C HIS A 30 18.90 -17.56 -13.33
N ALA A 31 19.63 -17.71 -14.45
CA ALA A 31 20.48 -18.87 -14.70
C ALA A 31 21.91 -18.46 -15.05
N HIS A 32 22.88 -19.23 -14.56
CA HIS A 32 24.31 -19.09 -14.85
C HIS A 32 24.81 -20.19 -15.77
N LEU A 33 25.36 -19.77 -16.90
CA LEU A 33 26.08 -20.58 -17.86
C LEU A 33 27.58 -20.41 -17.64
N CYS A 34 28.38 -21.35 -18.16
CA CYS A 34 29.82 -21.32 -17.99
C CYS A 34 30.49 -22.07 -19.15
N HIS A 35 31.45 -21.42 -19.80
CA HIS A 35 32.22 -22.01 -20.89
C HIS A 35 33.33 -22.93 -20.38
N ALA A 36 33.94 -22.62 -19.23
CA ALA A 36 34.96 -23.46 -18.61
C ALA A 36 34.91 -23.31 -17.08
N LEU A 37 34.58 -24.39 -16.37
CA LEU A 37 34.59 -24.41 -14.91
C LEU A 37 36.04 -24.41 -14.39
N ALA A 38 36.38 -23.47 -13.51
CA ALA A 38 37.66 -23.47 -12.81
C ALA A 38 37.78 -24.72 -11.90
N PRO A 39 38.98 -25.36 -11.82
CA PRO A 39 39.18 -26.59 -11.05
C PRO A 39 38.79 -26.48 -9.56
N ASP A 40 38.99 -25.30 -8.96
CA ASP A 40 38.88 -25.10 -7.49
C ASP A 40 37.63 -24.31 -7.06
N THR A 41 36.96 -23.58 -7.95
CA THR A 41 35.92 -22.61 -7.53
C THR A 41 34.52 -23.21 -7.41
N HIS A 42 34.31 -24.39 -7.99
CA HIS A 42 33.02 -25.09 -8.00
C HIS A 42 33.22 -26.60 -8.15
N GLN A 43 34.22 -27.18 -7.49
CA GLN A 43 34.60 -28.59 -7.63
C GLN A 43 33.41 -29.54 -7.48
N HIS A 44 32.47 -29.24 -6.57
CA HIS A 44 31.22 -29.98 -6.34
C HIS A 44 30.21 -29.93 -7.51
N LEU A 45 30.21 -28.87 -8.32
CA LEU A 45 29.42 -28.74 -9.55
C LEU A 45 30.15 -29.35 -10.74
N ALA A 46 31.48 -29.18 -10.79
CA ALA A 46 32.36 -29.73 -11.83
C ALA A 46 32.36 -31.27 -11.82
N ASP A 47 32.24 -31.90 -10.64
CA ASP A 47 32.15 -33.35 -10.47
C ASP A 47 30.85 -33.95 -11.05
N ARG A 48 29.79 -33.14 -11.23
CA ARG A 48 28.47 -33.59 -11.73
C ARG A 48 28.11 -33.11 -13.13
N LEU A 49 28.63 -31.96 -13.56
CA LEU A 49 28.31 -31.31 -14.82
C LEU A 49 29.63 -31.11 -15.58
N SER A 50 30.03 -32.09 -16.38
CA SER A 50 31.32 -32.10 -17.07
C SER A 50 31.49 -30.93 -18.05
N GLY A 51 32.57 -30.15 -17.89
CA GLY A 51 33.08 -29.20 -18.88
C GLY A 51 32.34 -27.86 -18.96
N GLU A 52 31.27 -27.81 -19.76
CA GLU A 52 30.52 -26.59 -20.09
C GLU A 52 29.09 -26.63 -19.53
N LEU A 53 28.67 -25.53 -18.89
CA LEU A 53 27.29 -25.32 -18.47
C LEU A 53 26.54 -24.56 -19.58
N THR A 54 25.95 -25.30 -20.50
CA THR A 54 25.22 -24.76 -21.67
C THR A 54 23.75 -24.48 -21.37
N ALA A 55 23.10 -23.67 -22.21
CA ALA A 55 21.66 -23.43 -22.12
C ALA A 55 20.85 -24.74 -22.30
N LYS A 56 21.35 -25.68 -23.11
CA LYS A 56 20.73 -27.01 -23.26
C LYS A 56 20.75 -27.81 -21.95
N LEU A 57 21.85 -27.75 -21.21
CA LEU A 57 21.98 -28.42 -19.92
C LEU A 57 21.10 -27.78 -18.85
N TRP A 58 21.10 -26.43 -18.79
CA TRP A 58 20.18 -25.67 -17.94
C TRP A 58 18.72 -26.05 -18.20
N HIS A 59 18.28 -26.00 -19.46
CA HIS A 59 16.89 -26.30 -19.82
C HIS A 59 16.49 -27.71 -19.41
N ALA A 60 17.33 -28.71 -19.71
CA ALA A 60 17.07 -30.10 -19.34
C ALA A 60 17.01 -30.30 -17.81
N GLU A 61 17.95 -29.70 -17.06
CA GLU A 61 18.05 -29.92 -15.62
C GLU A 61 16.96 -29.20 -14.84
N VAL A 62 16.61 -27.97 -15.22
CA VAL A 62 15.53 -27.20 -14.60
C VAL A 62 14.17 -27.79 -14.97
N SER A 63 13.93 -28.15 -16.24
CA SER A 63 12.66 -28.76 -16.67
C SER A 63 12.34 -30.04 -15.90
N ARG A 64 13.35 -30.85 -15.56
CA ARG A 64 13.19 -32.06 -14.75
C ARG A 64 12.65 -31.78 -13.34
N GLN A 65 12.85 -30.57 -12.82
CA GLN A 65 12.41 -30.13 -11.49
C GLN A 65 11.05 -29.40 -11.51
N LEU A 66 10.45 -29.20 -12.68
CA LEU A 66 9.16 -28.50 -12.84
C LEU A 66 7.96 -29.43 -13.06
N GLY A 67 8.19 -30.74 -13.16
CA GLY A 67 7.14 -31.74 -13.35
C GLY A 67 6.38 -31.52 -14.66
N ASN A 68 5.12 -31.07 -14.57
CA ASN A 68 4.27 -30.81 -15.73
C ASN A 68 4.35 -29.36 -16.24
N ALA A 69 4.95 -28.46 -15.47
CA ALA A 69 5.10 -27.07 -15.87
C ALA A 69 6.19 -26.95 -16.95
N GLN A 70 5.92 -26.14 -17.96
CA GLN A 70 6.83 -25.94 -19.08
C GLN A 70 7.76 -24.75 -18.79
N LEU A 71 9.07 -25.00 -18.86
CA LEU A 71 10.07 -23.94 -18.91
C LEU A 71 10.05 -23.28 -20.29
N VAL A 72 9.43 -22.10 -20.37
CA VAL A 72 9.22 -21.39 -21.65
C VAL A 72 10.37 -20.47 -22.03
N GLY A 73 11.24 -20.10 -21.10
CA GLY A 73 12.38 -19.25 -21.35
C GLY A 73 13.17 -18.94 -20.08
N GLY A 74 14.21 -18.13 -20.22
CA GLY A 74 15.00 -17.70 -19.08
C GLY A 74 15.86 -16.47 -19.35
N LEU A 75 16.25 -15.79 -18.28
CA LEU A 75 17.21 -14.70 -18.30
C LEU A 75 18.60 -15.30 -17.97
N LEU A 76 19.36 -15.54 -19.03
CA LEU A 76 20.63 -16.22 -19.02
C LEU A 76 21.76 -15.23 -18.77
N SER A 77 22.73 -15.64 -17.97
CA SER A 77 23.98 -14.90 -17.76
C SER A 77 25.13 -15.88 -17.71
N VAL A 78 26.36 -15.38 -17.85
CA VAL A 78 27.56 -16.21 -17.74
C VAL A 78 28.32 -15.93 -16.44
N LEU A 79 29.10 -16.91 -16.02
CA LEU A 79 30.17 -16.73 -15.05
C LEU A 79 31.48 -16.51 -15.82
N PRO A 80 32.35 -15.58 -15.39
CA PRO A 80 33.67 -15.43 -15.99
C PRO A 80 34.45 -16.74 -15.82
N GLY A 81 35.23 -17.11 -16.84
CA GLY A 81 36.14 -18.25 -16.76
C GLY A 81 37.29 -18.03 -15.78
N PRO A 82 38.16 -19.04 -15.58
CA PRO A 82 39.31 -18.95 -14.68
C PRO A 82 40.24 -17.77 -14.99
N ASP A 83 40.35 -17.43 -16.28
CA ASP A 83 41.21 -16.36 -16.79
C ASP A 83 40.55 -14.96 -16.72
N GLY A 84 39.33 -14.86 -16.19
CA GLY A 84 38.63 -13.59 -16.03
C GLY A 84 38.20 -12.93 -17.33
N ASP A 85 38.23 -13.64 -18.47
CA ASP A 85 37.89 -13.12 -19.79
C ASP A 85 36.37 -12.88 -19.92
N VAL A 86 35.98 -11.61 -19.84
CA VAL A 86 34.60 -11.13 -19.94
C VAL A 86 34.09 -11.20 -21.38
N GLU A 87 34.94 -10.94 -22.38
CA GLU A 87 34.54 -10.94 -23.79
C GLU A 87 34.25 -12.37 -24.26
N ALA A 88 35.16 -13.33 -23.99
CA ALA A 88 34.93 -14.73 -24.33
C ALA A 88 33.67 -15.29 -23.64
N ALA A 89 33.40 -14.87 -22.40
CA ALA A 89 32.18 -15.25 -21.69
C ALA A 89 30.92 -14.69 -22.37
N ASN A 90 30.95 -13.41 -22.78
CA ASN A 90 29.83 -12.79 -23.51
C ASN A 90 29.62 -13.44 -24.89
N ASP A 91 30.69 -13.71 -25.64
CA ASP A 91 30.59 -14.41 -26.93
C ASP A 91 29.96 -15.80 -26.77
N PHE A 92 30.37 -16.56 -25.74
CA PHE A 92 29.74 -17.83 -25.40
C PHE A 92 28.25 -17.65 -25.08
N LEU A 93 27.86 -16.65 -24.28
CA LEU A 93 26.46 -16.36 -23.97
C LEU A 93 25.62 -16.11 -25.23
N LEU A 94 26.13 -15.28 -26.14
CA LEU A 94 25.46 -14.95 -27.39
C LEU A 94 25.31 -16.18 -28.29
N GLN A 95 26.31 -17.07 -28.35
CA GLN A 95 26.18 -18.33 -29.07
C GLN A 95 25.05 -19.21 -28.51
N GLN A 96 24.86 -19.23 -27.19
CA GLN A 96 23.75 -19.98 -26.58
C GLN A 96 22.38 -19.40 -26.95
N LEU A 97 22.24 -18.07 -27.03
CA LEU A 97 20.97 -17.41 -27.38
C LEU A 97 20.46 -17.78 -28.78
N THR A 98 21.35 -18.01 -29.75
CA THR A 98 20.95 -18.39 -31.12
C THR A 98 20.09 -19.66 -31.17
N ARG A 99 20.18 -20.52 -30.16
CA ARG A 99 19.45 -21.80 -30.06
C ARG A 99 18.24 -21.74 -29.12
N PHE A 100 18.08 -20.66 -28.34
CA PHE A 100 17.03 -20.48 -27.33
C PHE A 100 16.40 -19.09 -27.46
N HIS A 101 15.61 -18.88 -28.52
CA HIS A 101 15.05 -17.59 -28.92
C HIS A 101 14.08 -16.96 -27.89
N ASP A 102 13.43 -17.78 -27.08
CA ASP A 102 12.55 -17.32 -26.00
C ASP A 102 13.33 -16.88 -24.74
N CYS A 103 14.65 -17.05 -24.72
CA CYS A 103 15.51 -16.56 -23.65
C CYS A 103 15.99 -15.13 -23.90
N ARG A 104 16.42 -14.47 -22.83
CA ARG A 104 17.11 -13.18 -22.86
C ARG A 104 18.47 -13.31 -22.18
N ALA A 105 19.41 -12.45 -22.54
CA ALA A 105 20.75 -12.45 -21.96
C ALA A 105 21.02 -11.20 -21.12
N LEU A 106 21.75 -11.39 -20.04
CA LEU A 106 22.45 -10.32 -19.33
C LEU A 106 23.93 -10.44 -19.64
N VAL A 107 24.46 -9.49 -20.40
CA VAL A 107 25.89 -9.46 -20.71
C VAL A 107 26.68 -9.10 -19.46
N LEU A 108 27.81 -9.76 -19.31
CA LEU A 108 28.72 -9.57 -18.20
C LEU A 108 29.47 -8.26 -18.41
N ILE A 109 29.48 -7.38 -17.40
CA ILE A 109 30.23 -6.12 -17.46
C ILE A 109 31.02 -5.89 -16.18
N SER A 110 32.17 -5.24 -16.31
CA SER A 110 33.06 -4.86 -15.22
C SER A 110 33.32 -3.36 -15.22
N ARG A 111 33.98 -2.85 -14.16
CA ARG A 111 34.42 -1.44 -14.09
C ARG A 111 35.37 -1.02 -15.22
N HIS A 112 36.03 -1.98 -15.86
CA HIS A 112 37.00 -1.77 -16.95
C HIS A 112 36.40 -2.04 -18.34
N SER A 113 35.11 -2.41 -18.43
CA SER A 113 34.47 -2.69 -19.72
C SER A 113 34.41 -1.45 -20.60
N ASP A 114 34.75 -1.61 -21.88
CA ASP A 114 34.65 -0.53 -22.86
C ASP A 114 33.18 -0.19 -23.17
N ARG A 115 32.85 1.10 -23.13
CA ARG A 115 31.47 1.57 -23.31
C ARG A 115 30.96 1.30 -24.73
N ALA A 116 31.80 1.49 -25.75
CA ALA A 116 31.38 1.31 -27.14
C ALA A 116 31.09 -0.17 -27.42
N ARG A 117 31.96 -1.07 -26.93
CA ARG A 117 31.74 -2.52 -27.00
C ARG A 117 30.46 -2.95 -26.29
N VAL A 118 30.19 -2.45 -25.09
CA VAL A 118 28.94 -2.78 -24.37
C VAL A 118 27.71 -2.28 -25.13
N ALA A 119 27.77 -1.11 -25.77
CA ALA A 119 26.67 -0.63 -26.61
C ALA A 119 26.40 -1.57 -27.80
N GLU A 120 27.45 -2.06 -28.47
CA GLU A 120 27.32 -3.05 -29.56
C GLU A 120 26.67 -4.35 -29.07
N LEU A 121 27.08 -4.86 -27.90
CA LEU A 121 26.47 -6.04 -27.30
C LEU A 121 24.98 -5.85 -27.03
N LEU A 122 24.57 -4.66 -26.57
CA LEU A 122 23.17 -4.34 -26.30
C LEU A 122 22.30 -4.24 -27.57
N GLU A 123 22.89 -3.93 -28.72
CA GLU A 123 22.18 -3.94 -30.01
C GLU A 123 21.84 -5.37 -30.48
N THR A 124 22.45 -6.39 -29.87
CA THR A 124 22.19 -7.79 -30.22
C THR A 124 20.78 -8.22 -29.78
N PRO A 125 19.93 -8.72 -30.70
CA PRO A 125 18.59 -9.18 -30.35
C PRO A 125 18.59 -10.24 -29.24
N GLY A 126 17.82 -9.99 -28.20
CA GLY A 126 17.70 -10.88 -27.04
C GLY A 126 18.60 -10.49 -25.86
N VAL A 127 19.53 -9.55 -26.00
CA VAL A 127 20.22 -8.95 -24.86
C VAL A 127 19.26 -7.98 -24.16
N ALA A 128 19.07 -8.17 -22.85
CA ALA A 128 18.09 -7.42 -22.05
C ALA A 128 18.73 -6.57 -20.94
N GLY A 129 20.06 -6.57 -20.84
CA GLY A 129 20.80 -5.72 -19.92
C GLY A 129 22.07 -6.38 -19.40
N PHE A 130 22.37 -6.15 -18.12
CA PHE A 130 23.71 -6.34 -17.57
C PHE A 130 23.73 -7.22 -16.31
N LYS A 131 24.83 -7.96 -16.17
CA LYS A 131 25.25 -8.57 -14.90
C LYS A 131 26.63 -8.01 -14.54
N PRO A 132 26.73 -7.16 -13.50
CA PRO A 132 28.02 -6.68 -13.02
C PRO A 132 28.88 -7.83 -12.49
N CYS A 133 30.17 -7.84 -12.80
CA CYS A 133 31.14 -8.77 -12.26
C CYS A 133 32.39 -8.06 -11.73
N LEU A 134 32.98 -8.65 -10.69
CA LEU A 134 34.34 -8.34 -10.26
C LEU A 134 35.30 -9.27 -11.04
N ASN A 135 36.33 -8.70 -11.68
CA ASN A 135 37.34 -9.52 -12.34
C ASN A 135 38.18 -10.23 -11.26
N PRO A 136 38.25 -11.58 -11.25
CA PRO A 136 39.00 -12.33 -10.24
C PRO A 136 40.52 -12.06 -10.27
N LEU A 137 41.04 -11.50 -11.37
CA LEU A 137 42.46 -11.14 -11.53
C LEU A 137 42.78 -9.70 -11.08
N ASP A 138 41.79 -8.92 -10.65
CA ASP A 138 42.01 -7.55 -10.20
C ASP A 138 42.73 -7.56 -8.84
N ALA A 139 43.99 -7.11 -8.79
CA ALA A 139 44.81 -7.10 -7.56
C ALA A 139 44.20 -6.24 -6.44
N ASP A 140 43.27 -5.33 -6.79
CA ASP A 140 42.48 -4.50 -5.90
C ASP A 140 41.09 -5.08 -5.58
N ALA A 141 40.83 -6.36 -5.86
CA ALA A 141 39.60 -7.10 -5.54
C ALA A 141 39.36 -7.31 -4.03
N ARG A 142 39.59 -6.26 -3.24
CA ARG A 142 38.91 -6.08 -1.96
C ARG A 142 37.41 -6.18 -2.21
N PRO A 143 36.65 -6.86 -1.34
CA PRO A 143 35.20 -6.99 -1.51
C PRO A 143 34.59 -5.60 -1.75
N ALA A 144 33.84 -5.45 -2.85
CA ALA A 144 33.30 -4.17 -3.29
C ALA A 144 32.68 -3.42 -2.11
N ARG A 145 33.22 -2.23 -1.79
CA ARG A 145 32.83 -1.48 -0.60
C ARG A 145 31.59 -0.61 -0.86
N THR A 146 31.31 -0.30 -2.13
CA THR A 146 30.16 0.50 -2.58
C THR A 146 29.59 -0.01 -3.91
N ILE A 147 28.32 0.30 -4.22
CA ILE A 147 27.71 -0.01 -5.54
C ILE A 147 28.37 0.77 -6.69
N ALA A 148 28.96 1.93 -6.41
CA ALA A 148 29.74 2.68 -7.38
C ALA A 148 30.98 1.90 -7.86
N ASP A 149 31.48 0.96 -7.05
CA ASP A 149 32.58 0.08 -7.43
C ASP A 149 32.14 -1.06 -8.38
N LEU A 150 30.84 -1.38 -8.43
CA LEU A 150 30.30 -2.52 -9.19
C LEU A 150 29.84 -2.13 -10.60
N LEU A 151 29.26 -0.94 -10.76
CA LEU A 151 28.70 -0.53 -12.04
C LEU A 151 28.98 0.96 -12.33
N PRO A 152 29.60 1.30 -13.47
CA PRO A 152 29.89 2.69 -13.81
C PRO A 152 28.61 3.48 -14.10
N ASP A 153 28.64 4.79 -13.83
CA ASP A 153 27.49 5.71 -14.00
C ASP A 153 26.88 5.68 -15.41
N TRP A 154 27.71 5.50 -16.44
CA TRP A 154 27.23 5.43 -17.81
C TRP A 154 26.35 4.20 -18.06
N ALA A 155 26.60 3.08 -17.37
CA ALA A 155 25.80 1.86 -17.54
C ALA A 155 24.42 2.01 -16.90
N TRP A 156 24.33 2.69 -15.75
CA TRP A 156 23.05 3.07 -15.16
C TRP A 156 22.24 3.97 -16.09
N LYS A 157 22.89 4.96 -16.71
CA LYS A 157 22.23 5.86 -17.66
C LYS A 157 21.71 5.12 -18.89
N ILE A 158 22.50 4.20 -19.47
CA ILE A 158 22.05 3.38 -20.60
C ILE A 158 20.89 2.47 -20.17
N ALA A 159 20.97 1.84 -18.99
CA ALA A 159 19.87 1.03 -18.46
C ALA A 159 18.58 1.83 -18.29
N ASP A 160 18.70 3.08 -17.86
CA ASP A 160 17.59 4.01 -17.68
C ASP A 160 16.92 4.37 -19.01
N GLU A 161 17.72 4.80 -19.99
CA GLU A 161 17.26 5.24 -21.31
C GLU A 161 16.63 4.10 -22.13
N GLN A 162 17.12 2.88 -21.97
CA GLN A 162 16.68 1.71 -22.73
C GLN A 162 15.81 0.74 -21.92
N ALA A 163 15.47 1.10 -20.68
CA ALA A 163 14.72 0.27 -19.73
C ALA A 163 15.28 -1.16 -19.53
N LEU A 164 16.62 -1.26 -19.44
CA LEU A 164 17.35 -2.51 -19.31
C LEU A 164 17.33 -3.05 -17.89
N VAL A 165 17.57 -4.36 -17.81
CA VAL A 165 17.68 -5.10 -16.55
C VAL A 165 19.10 -5.07 -16.01
N ILE A 166 19.25 -4.82 -14.72
CA ILE A 166 20.51 -4.99 -13.99
C ILE A 166 20.28 -6.09 -12.96
N LEU A 167 21.02 -7.20 -13.05
CA LEU A 167 21.01 -8.24 -12.03
C LEU A 167 22.23 -8.08 -11.12
N LEU A 168 22.01 -7.52 -9.93
CA LEU A 168 23.07 -7.07 -9.04
C LEU A 168 23.42 -8.10 -7.97
N HIS A 169 24.46 -8.87 -8.19
CA HIS A 169 25.06 -9.71 -7.15
C HIS A 169 25.93 -8.88 -6.21
N LEU A 170 25.57 -8.80 -4.93
CA LEU A 170 26.41 -8.15 -3.93
C LEU A 170 27.37 -9.20 -3.34
N PHE A 171 28.64 -9.12 -3.75
CA PHE A 171 29.70 -10.10 -3.50
C PHE A 171 30.22 -10.14 -2.05
N LYS A 172 29.33 -10.33 -1.08
CA LYS A 172 29.73 -11.10 0.10
C LYS A 172 28.98 -12.41 0.01
N ARG A 173 29.73 -13.49 -0.22
CA ARG A 173 29.27 -14.83 0.18
C ARG A 173 28.82 -14.69 1.64
N PHE A 174 27.51 -14.57 1.82
CA PHE A 174 26.82 -14.74 3.10
C PHE A 174 26.96 -13.59 4.13
N ALA A 175 26.89 -12.32 3.71
CA ALA A 175 26.72 -11.21 4.66
C ALA A 175 25.69 -10.17 4.17
N PRO A 176 24.92 -9.54 5.08
CA PRO A 176 23.89 -8.57 4.73
C PRO A 176 24.44 -7.32 4.02
N ILE A 177 23.60 -6.63 3.25
CA ILE A 177 23.96 -5.37 2.59
C ILE A 177 24.22 -4.33 3.67
N THR A 178 25.35 -3.63 3.58
CA THR A 178 25.61 -2.51 4.52
C THR A 178 24.57 -1.40 4.32
N PRO A 179 24.18 -0.66 5.38
CA PRO A 179 23.26 0.48 5.24
C PRO A 179 23.69 1.48 4.17
N ALA A 180 25.00 1.75 4.05
CA ALA A 180 25.55 2.62 3.03
C ALA A 180 25.33 2.10 1.60
N ALA A 181 25.45 0.78 1.39
CA ALA A 181 25.17 0.17 0.10
C ALA A 181 23.65 0.18 -0.18
N ARG A 182 22.78 -0.08 0.80
CA ARG A 182 21.33 0.04 0.59
C ARG A 182 20.92 1.44 0.15
N GLN A 183 21.43 2.47 0.83
CA GLN A 183 21.18 3.85 0.45
C GLN A 183 21.70 4.17 -0.97
N ALA A 184 22.85 3.63 -1.36
CA ALA A 184 23.39 3.83 -2.70
C ALA A 184 22.53 3.15 -3.79
N ILE A 185 22.04 1.92 -3.57
CA ILE A 185 21.06 1.26 -4.46
C ILE A 185 19.80 2.11 -4.56
N ARG A 186 19.26 2.54 -3.41
CA ARG A 186 18.05 3.36 -3.34
C ARG A 186 18.23 4.63 -4.18
N ASN A 187 19.31 5.38 -3.96
CA ASN A 187 19.59 6.61 -4.70
C ASN A 187 19.70 6.36 -6.22
N ARG A 188 20.29 5.25 -6.65
CA ARG A 188 20.37 4.89 -8.08
C ARG A 188 19.01 4.55 -8.65
N CYS A 189 18.22 3.71 -7.99
CA CYS A 189 16.87 3.37 -8.43
C CYS A 189 15.95 4.59 -8.51
N LEU A 190 16.10 5.55 -7.59
CA LEU A 190 15.33 6.80 -7.60
C LEU A 190 15.78 7.76 -8.70
N LYS A 191 17.07 7.79 -9.03
CA LYS A 191 17.63 8.62 -10.10
C LYS A 191 17.33 8.04 -11.49
N HIS A 192 17.33 6.71 -11.61
CA HIS A 192 17.22 5.97 -12.86
C HIS A 192 15.95 5.12 -12.85
N THR A 193 14.80 5.77 -13.03
CA THR A 193 13.48 5.14 -12.90
C THR A 193 13.15 4.17 -14.03
N GLY A 194 13.78 4.30 -15.20
CA GLY A 194 13.69 3.37 -16.31
C GLY A 194 14.49 2.08 -16.11
N ALA A 195 15.59 2.14 -15.36
CA ALA A 195 16.45 0.98 -15.11
C ALA A 195 15.75 -0.02 -14.18
N ARG A 196 15.76 -1.31 -14.52
CA ARG A 196 15.06 -2.38 -13.79
C ARG A 196 16.05 -3.23 -13.01
N LEU A 197 16.04 -3.12 -11.68
CA LEU A 197 16.99 -3.83 -10.82
C LEU A 197 16.40 -5.16 -10.33
N ILE A 198 17.12 -6.26 -10.52
CA ILE A 198 16.85 -7.54 -9.87
C ILE A 198 17.89 -7.75 -8.78
N LEU A 199 17.42 -7.90 -7.54
CA LEU A 199 18.24 -8.30 -6.40
C LEU A 199 18.09 -9.80 -6.16
N PRO A 200 19.18 -10.57 -6.29
CA PRO A 200 19.16 -11.99 -5.98
C PRO A 200 19.16 -12.29 -4.49
N HIS A 201 18.77 -13.50 -4.13
CA HIS A 201 18.68 -14.03 -2.76
C HIS A 201 19.88 -13.69 -1.86
N GLY A 202 21.11 -13.74 -2.40
CA GLY A 202 22.33 -13.42 -1.66
C GLY A 202 22.44 -11.95 -1.24
N ALA A 203 21.69 -11.05 -1.89
CA ALA A 203 21.64 -9.63 -1.57
C ALA A 203 20.64 -9.32 -0.45
N ILE A 204 19.61 -10.12 -0.18
CA ILE A 204 18.53 -9.71 0.75
C ILE A 204 18.63 -10.45 2.10
N GLY A 205 19.64 -11.31 2.23
CA GLY A 205 19.86 -12.12 3.42
C GLY A 205 18.94 -13.35 3.43
N PHE A 206 19.45 -14.44 4.02
CA PHE A 206 18.71 -15.68 4.18
C PHE A 206 18.05 -15.81 5.56
N HIS A 207 18.06 -14.72 6.35
CA HIS A 207 17.60 -14.72 7.72
C HIS A 207 16.58 -13.59 7.93
N ASP A 208 15.39 -13.98 8.39
CA ASP A 208 14.18 -13.16 8.40
C ASP A 208 14.33 -11.79 9.11
N PRO A 209 14.86 -11.68 10.35
CA PRO A 209 15.10 -10.40 11.01
C PRO A 209 15.94 -9.38 10.21
N TYR A 210 16.90 -9.83 9.39
CA TYR A 210 17.77 -8.92 8.64
C TYR A 210 17.19 -8.59 7.27
N ALA A 211 16.47 -9.53 6.67
CA ALA A 211 15.67 -9.24 5.49
C ALA A 211 14.72 -8.09 5.81
N LEU A 212 14.02 -8.08 6.95
CA LEU A 212 13.06 -7.03 7.29
C LEU A 212 13.64 -5.60 7.32
N ASP A 213 14.83 -5.40 7.91
CA ASP A 213 15.51 -4.09 7.92
C ASP A 213 15.98 -3.67 6.52
N ASP A 214 16.49 -4.63 5.72
CA ASP A 214 16.96 -4.37 4.36
C ASP A 214 15.80 -4.09 3.38
N LEU A 215 14.66 -4.75 3.57
CA LEU A 215 13.47 -4.62 2.72
C LEU A 215 12.74 -3.28 2.91
N ALA A 216 12.87 -2.63 4.08
CA ALA A 216 12.23 -1.36 4.37
C ALA A 216 12.73 -0.21 3.46
N ASP A 217 14.02 -0.19 3.15
CA ASP A 217 14.65 0.81 2.27
C ASP A 217 14.27 0.63 0.80
N PHE A 218 13.85 -0.57 0.41
CA PHE A 218 13.61 -0.93 -0.99
C PHE A 218 12.13 -1.05 -1.36
N ARG A 219 11.23 -1.23 -0.38
CA ARG A 219 9.80 -1.45 -0.63
C ARG A 219 9.13 -0.35 -1.45
N SER A 220 9.61 0.90 -1.40
CA SER A 220 9.04 2.02 -2.15
C SER A 220 9.64 2.20 -3.55
N LEU A 221 10.56 1.33 -3.97
CA LEU A 221 11.23 1.42 -5.28
C LEU A 221 10.42 0.61 -6.32
N PRO A 222 9.75 1.26 -7.28
CA PRO A 222 8.88 0.57 -8.24
C PRO A 222 9.66 -0.23 -9.29
N ASN A 223 10.93 0.11 -9.48
CA ASN A 223 11.83 -0.50 -10.45
C ASN A 223 12.78 -1.55 -9.85
N LEU A 224 12.55 -1.94 -8.59
CA LEU A 224 13.30 -2.99 -7.91
C LEU A 224 12.46 -4.26 -7.75
N TYR A 225 13.04 -5.39 -8.14
CA TYR A 225 12.47 -6.72 -8.07
C TYR A 225 13.38 -7.64 -7.26
N VAL A 226 12.78 -8.65 -6.65
CA VAL A 226 13.48 -9.66 -5.85
C VAL A 226 13.24 -11.03 -6.46
N GLU A 227 14.28 -11.83 -6.62
CA GLU A 227 14.16 -13.23 -7.06
C GLU A 227 14.33 -14.23 -5.91
N THR A 228 13.82 -15.46 -6.08
CA THR A 228 13.63 -16.46 -5.00
C THR A 228 14.61 -17.65 -5.03
N SER A 229 15.57 -17.67 -5.96
CA SER A 229 16.44 -18.80 -6.19
C SER A 229 17.21 -19.20 -4.93
N THR A 230 17.34 -20.52 -4.73
CA THR A 230 18.08 -21.12 -3.61
C THR A 230 17.61 -20.76 -2.19
N VAL A 231 16.49 -20.04 -2.02
CA VAL A 231 15.89 -19.76 -0.71
C VAL A 231 15.04 -20.97 -0.28
N CYS A 232 15.54 -21.72 0.71
CA CYS A 232 14.84 -22.89 1.24
C CYS A 232 14.09 -22.61 2.56
N ASP A 233 14.01 -21.35 2.99
CA ASP A 233 13.25 -20.93 4.17
C ASP A 233 11.99 -20.17 3.77
N ALA A 234 10.83 -20.72 4.13
CA ALA A 234 9.53 -20.12 3.86
C ALA A 234 9.32 -18.79 4.62
N ALA A 235 9.92 -18.60 5.79
CA ALA A 235 9.76 -17.37 6.57
C ALA A 235 10.35 -16.16 5.82
N VAL A 236 11.53 -16.33 5.24
CA VAL A 236 12.17 -15.30 4.40
C VAL A 236 11.25 -14.93 3.22
N LEU A 237 10.72 -15.93 2.52
CA LEU A 237 9.82 -15.71 1.38
C LEU A 237 8.51 -15.01 1.78
N VAL A 238 7.94 -15.33 2.94
CA VAL A 238 6.77 -14.62 3.49
C VAL A 238 7.11 -13.15 3.78
N SER A 239 8.29 -12.86 4.32
CA SER A 239 8.73 -11.48 4.56
C SER A 239 8.97 -10.70 3.27
N LEU A 240 9.50 -11.34 2.23
CA LEU A 240 9.56 -10.76 0.88
C LEU A 240 8.15 -10.43 0.37
N LEU A 241 7.21 -11.36 0.45
CA LEU A 241 5.82 -11.15 0.02
C LEU A 241 5.14 -10.02 0.80
N ASN A 242 5.36 -9.95 2.12
CA ASN A 242 4.84 -8.87 2.96
C ASN A 242 5.39 -7.49 2.59
N ALA A 243 6.68 -7.42 2.23
CA ALA A 243 7.33 -6.17 1.87
C ALA A 243 7.02 -5.73 0.42
N PHE A 244 7.08 -6.66 -0.54
CA PHE A 244 7.07 -6.36 -1.97
C PHE A 244 5.72 -6.64 -2.65
N GLY A 245 4.90 -7.51 -2.07
CA GLY A 245 3.73 -8.11 -2.73
C GLY A 245 4.13 -9.07 -3.86
N PRO A 246 3.20 -9.87 -4.40
CA PRO A 246 3.52 -10.91 -5.39
C PRO A 246 4.01 -10.36 -6.74
N ARG A 247 3.66 -9.12 -7.12
CA ARG A 247 4.04 -8.51 -8.42
C ARG A 247 5.51 -8.10 -8.56
N ARG A 248 6.27 -8.10 -7.47
CA ARG A 248 7.71 -7.76 -7.47
C ARG A 248 8.61 -8.92 -7.06
N ILE A 249 8.03 -10.10 -6.88
CA ILE A 249 8.75 -11.34 -6.61
C ILE A 249 8.88 -12.14 -7.91
N LEU A 250 10.08 -12.59 -8.21
CA LEU A 250 10.40 -13.37 -9.40
C LEU A 250 10.81 -14.79 -8.99
N TRP A 251 10.36 -15.78 -9.74
CA TRP A 251 10.90 -17.12 -9.63
C TRP A 251 12.21 -17.24 -10.41
N ALA A 252 13.17 -17.91 -9.80
CA ALA A 252 14.40 -18.29 -10.46
C ALA A 252 14.89 -19.64 -9.95
N SER A 253 15.55 -20.39 -10.83
CA SER A 253 16.19 -21.65 -10.44
C SER A 253 17.52 -21.39 -9.71
N GLY A 254 18.25 -20.33 -10.07
CA GLY A 254 19.62 -20.12 -9.61
C GLY A 254 20.57 -21.20 -10.15
N PHE A 255 20.26 -21.79 -11.31
CA PHE A 255 21.13 -22.77 -11.97
C PHE A 255 22.57 -22.22 -12.09
N PRO A 256 23.61 -23.01 -11.80
CA PRO A 256 23.59 -24.46 -11.55
C PRO A 256 23.32 -24.87 -10.10
N ALA A 257 23.15 -23.95 -9.15
CA ALA A 257 23.00 -24.29 -7.74
C ALA A 257 21.77 -25.18 -7.47
N ALA A 258 20.65 -24.96 -8.16
CA ALA A 258 19.46 -25.82 -8.06
C ALA A 258 19.70 -27.29 -8.42
N ALA A 259 20.76 -27.61 -9.17
CA ALA A 259 21.11 -28.99 -9.52
C ALA A 259 21.88 -29.71 -8.39
N ILE A 260 22.36 -28.99 -7.38
CA ILE A 260 23.07 -29.54 -6.22
C ILE A 260 22.07 -30.29 -5.31
N ARG A 261 22.48 -31.42 -4.74
CA ARG A 261 21.71 -32.13 -3.72
C ARG A 261 22.03 -31.55 -2.35
N GLY A 262 21.03 -31.02 -1.66
CA GLY A 262 21.22 -30.31 -0.40
C GLY A 262 20.10 -29.32 -0.09
N THR A 263 20.35 -28.49 0.91
CA THR A 263 19.46 -27.39 1.30
C THR A 263 20.27 -26.16 1.67
N SER A 264 19.69 -24.96 1.51
CA SER A 264 20.28 -23.72 1.99
C SER A 264 19.72 -23.40 3.37
N VAL A 265 20.59 -23.22 4.36
CA VAL A 265 20.19 -22.86 5.73
C VAL A 265 20.83 -21.57 6.18
N ALA A 266 20.09 -20.78 6.93
CA ALA A 266 20.63 -19.61 7.61
C ALA A 266 21.45 -20.03 8.83
N VAL A 267 22.64 -19.45 8.99
CA VAL A 267 23.53 -19.64 10.15
C VAL A 267 24.02 -18.27 10.60
N GLY A 268 23.46 -17.75 11.70
CA GLY A 268 23.71 -16.37 12.13
C GLY A 268 23.28 -15.37 11.06
N ASN A 269 24.23 -14.57 10.57
CA ASN A 269 23.99 -13.55 9.53
C ASN A 269 24.36 -14.05 8.12
N ALA A 270 24.67 -15.34 8.00
CA ALA A 270 25.13 -16.00 6.79
C ALA A 270 24.11 -17.05 6.34
N ALA A 271 24.26 -17.52 5.10
CA ALA A 271 23.71 -18.80 4.70
C ALA A 271 24.82 -19.76 4.36
N ILE A 272 24.52 -21.05 4.45
CA ILE A 272 25.39 -22.10 3.96
C ILE A 272 24.55 -23.08 3.15
N CYS A 273 25.08 -23.50 2.01
CA CYS A 273 24.53 -24.64 1.29
C CYS A 273 25.07 -25.90 1.96
N LEU A 274 24.19 -26.67 2.60
CA LEU A 274 24.50 -28.00 3.13
C LEU A 274 24.30 -29.01 2.02
N ASP A 275 25.37 -29.30 1.28
CA ASP A 275 25.34 -30.31 0.22
C ASP A 275 25.46 -31.74 0.77
N ALA A 276 25.27 -32.72 -0.12
CA ALA A 276 25.38 -34.14 0.21
C ALA A 276 26.71 -34.52 0.89
N LYS A 277 27.82 -33.85 0.53
CA LYS A 277 29.15 -34.11 1.11
C LYS A 277 29.23 -33.56 2.53
N ALA A 278 28.77 -32.33 2.76
CA ALA A 278 28.69 -31.72 4.09
C ALA A 278 27.78 -32.51 5.05
N LEU A 279 26.74 -33.16 4.51
CA LEU A 279 25.82 -34.01 5.26
C LEU A 279 26.32 -35.44 5.48
N GLY A 280 27.45 -35.82 4.88
CA GLY A 280 27.99 -37.19 4.96
C GLY A 280 27.09 -38.25 4.30
N ALA A 281 26.31 -37.87 3.30
CA ALA A 281 25.38 -38.78 2.63
C ALA A 281 26.15 -39.83 1.80
N ASP A 282 25.83 -41.11 2.00
CA ASP A 282 26.44 -42.20 1.23
C ASP A 282 25.91 -42.20 -0.23
N PRO A 283 26.78 -42.00 -1.24
CA PRO A 283 26.39 -42.08 -2.65
C PRO A 283 25.81 -43.43 -3.06
N ALA A 284 26.14 -44.50 -2.33
CA ALA A 284 25.65 -45.86 -2.57
C ALA A 284 24.25 -46.13 -2.01
N GLU A 285 23.69 -45.23 -1.19
CA GLU A 285 22.36 -45.35 -0.57
C GLU A 285 21.41 -44.27 -1.11
N PRO A 286 20.65 -44.55 -2.19
CA PRO A 286 19.80 -43.56 -2.88
C PRO A 286 18.71 -42.95 -2.00
N ASP A 287 18.26 -43.67 -0.97
CA ASP A 287 17.24 -43.20 -0.02
C ASP A 287 17.81 -42.27 1.06
N GLN A 288 19.15 -42.17 1.18
CA GLN A 288 19.85 -41.24 2.08
C GLN A 288 20.33 -39.98 1.35
N GLN A 289 20.11 -39.88 0.04
CA GLN A 289 20.52 -38.72 -0.74
C GLN A 289 19.59 -37.52 -0.46
N PRO A 290 20.14 -36.34 -0.11
CA PRO A 290 19.32 -35.15 0.04
C PRO A 290 18.64 -34.77 -1.29
N PRO A 291 17.48 -34.10 -1.21
CA PRO A 291 16.78 -33.65 -2.39
C PRO A 291 17.57 -32.60 -3.18
N LEU A 292 17.14 -32.34 -4.41
CA LEU A 292 17.69 -31.22 -5.18
C LEU A 292 17.34 -29.89 -4.51
N LEU A 293 18.32 -28.99 -4.43
CA LEU A 293 18.16 -27.66 -3.82
C LEU A 293 17.02 -26.87 -4.47
N GLY A 294 16.84 -26.99 -5.79
CA GLY A 294 15.73 -26.35 -6.50
C GLY A 294 14.36 -26.86 -6.06
N LEU A 295 14.21 -28.16 -5.79
CA LEU A 295 12.96 -28.74 -5.29
C LEU A 295 12.67 -28.31 -3.83
N GLU A 296 13.70 -28.18 -2.99
CA GLU A 296 13.55 -27.63 -1.63
C GLU A 296 13.13 -26.15 -1.66
N ALA A 297 13.76 -25.34 -2.52
CA ALA A 297 13.36 -23.95 -2.72
C ALA A 297 11.91 -23.81 -3.22
N LEU A 298 11.48 -24.67 -4.15
CA LEU A 298 10.08 -24.71 -4.62
C LEU A 298 9.10 -25.09 -3.50
N ARG A 299 9.45 -26.03 -2.61
CA ARG A 299 8.62 -26.36 -1.45
C ARG A 299 8.55 -25.24 -0.44
N ALA A 300 9.65 -24.54 -0.18
CA ALA A 300 9.66 -23.36 0.66
C ALA A 300 8.75 -22.27 0.09
N LEU A 301 8.82 -22.01 -1.23
CA LEU A 301 7.96 -21.04 -1.90
C LEU A 301 6.48 -21.45 -1.88
N ARG A 302 6.18 -22.75 -2.04
CA ARG A 302 4.82 -23.27 -1.85
C ARG A 302 4.31 -23.01 -0.44
N LYS A 303 5.11 -23.30 0.57
CA LYS A 303 4.72 -23.07 1.97
C LYS A 303 4.49 -21.58 2.25
N ALA A 304 5.35 -20.71 1.71
CA ALA A 304 5.17 -19.27 1.81
C ALA A 304 3.91 -18.79 1.09
N ALA A 305 3.60 -19.35 -0.08
CA ALA A 305 2.37 -19.06 -0.82
C ALA A 305 1.12 -19.42 -0.01
N ASP A 306 1.10 -20.59 0.65
CA ASP A 306 0.01 -21.02 1.50
C ASP A 306 -0.16 -20.12 2.74
N LEU A 307 0.96 -19.72 3.38
CA LEU A 307 0.95 -18.85 4.55
C LEU A 307 0.50 -17.42 4.23
N PHE A 308 0.88 -16.91 3.06
CA PHE A 308 0.49 -15.58 2.60
C PHE A 308 -0.94 -15.55 2.01
N GLY A 309 -1.40 -16.68 1.46
CA GLY A 309 -2.69 -16.80 0.78
C GLY A 309 -2.65 -16.37 -0.70
N LEU A 310 -1.57 -16.74 -1.41
CA LEU A 310 -1.44 -16.43 -2.84
C LEU A 310 -2.50 -17.16 -3.68
N THR A 311 -3.02 -16.46 -4.68
CA THR A 311 -3.94 -17.00 -5.67
C THR A 311 -3.19 -17.62 -6.85
N GLN A 312 -3.89 -18.35 -7.72
CA GLN A 312 -3.30 -18.87 -8.96
C GLN A 312 -2.79 -17.76 -9.90
N ALA A 313 -3.42 -16.58 -9.87
CA ALA A 313 -2.94 -15.42 -10.62
C ALA A 313 -1.60 -14.91 -10.06
N ASP A 314 -1.47 -14.85 -8.72
CA ASP A 314 -0.22 -14.45 -8.07
C ASP A 314 0.92 -15.45 -8.36
N LEU A 315 0.62 -16.75 -8.38
CA LEU A 315 1.60 -17.77 -8.75
C LEU A 315 2.03 -17.62 -10.21
N THR A 316 1.09 -17.37 -11.13
CA THR A 316 1.40 -17.08 -12.53
C THR A 316 2.28 -15.83 -12.66
N ASP A 317 2.01 -14.81 -11.86
CA ASP A 317 2.83 -13.60 -11.80
C ASP A 317 4.26 -13.91 -11.34
N ILE A 318 4.43 -14.60 -10.21
CA ILE A 318 5.75 -14.92 -9.65
C ILE A 318 6.58 -15.80 -10.60
N PHE A 319 5.96 -16.85 -11.14
CA PHE A 319 6.67 -17.85 -11.96
C PHE A 319 6.89 -17.45 -13.42
N SER A 320 6.16 -16.46 -13.94
CA SER A 320 6.24 -16.11 -15.36
C SER A 320 5.97 -14.63 -15.64
N ASP A 321 4.77 -14.13 -15.33
CA ASP A 321 4.35 -12.85 -15.91
C ASP A 321 5.13 -11.65 -15.38
N ASN A 322 5.63 -11.68 -14.15
CA ASN A 322 6.51 -10.64 -13.62
C ASN A 322 7.79 -10.55 -14.45
N ALA A 323 8.39 -11.69 -14.81
CA ALA A 323 9.58 -11.74 -15.66
C ALA A 323 9.28 -11.20 -17.06
N LEU A 324 8.18 -11.65 -17.67
CA LEU A 324 7.80 -11.22 -19.01
C LEU A 324 7.49 -9.73 -19.08
N ARG A 325 6.80 -9.17 -18.06
CA ARG A 325 6.60 -7.72 -17.93
C ARG A 325 7.93 -6.98 -17.78
N LEU A 326 8.78 -7.44 -16.88
CA LEU A 326 10.09 -6.84 -16.60
C LEU A 326 10.99 -6.85 -17.84
N LEU A 327 10.83 -7.81 -18.74
CA LEU A 327 11.59 -7.92 -19.99
C LEU A 327 10.87 -7.29 -21.21
N GLY A 328 9.70 -6.68 -21.02
CA GLY A 328 8.90 -6.10 -22.12
C GLY A 328 8.31 -7.13 -23.08
N LEU A 329 8.25 -8.40 -22.68
CA LEU A 329 7.70 -9.52 -23.47
C LEU A 329 6.19 -9.71 -23.25
N LYS A 330 5.66 -9.13 -22.18
CA LYS A 330 4.22 -9.07 -21.89
C LYS A 330 3.80 -7.64 -21.62
N THR A 331 2.86 -7.14 -22.39
CA THR A 331 2.17 -5.87 -22.13
C THR A 331 0.99 -6.12 -21.21
N GLU A 332 0.83 -5.28 -20.18
CA GLU A 332 -0.38 -5.32 -19.37
C GLU A 332 -1.58 -4.86 -20.20
N PRO A 333 -2.74 -5.54 -20.11
CA PRO A 333 -3.97 -5.03 -20.70
C PRO A 333 -4.28 -3.66 -20.09
N ALA A 334 -4.36 -2.62 -20.92
CA ALA A 334 -4.72 -1.29 -20.47
C ALA A 334 -6.26 -1.11 -20.42
N GLY A 335 -6.72 -0.29 -19.48
CA GLY A 335 -8.12 0.07 -19.32
C GLY A 335 -8.95 -0.96 -18.55
N GLN A 336 -8.34 -1.90 -17.84
CA GLN A 336 -9.02 -2.85 -16.96
C GLN A 336 -9.79 -2.12 -15.86
N THR A 337 -9.16 -1.11 -15.23
CA THR A 337 -9.79 -0.33 -14.15
C THR A 337 -11.05 0.37 -14.64
N GLN A 338 -10.97 1.04 -15.79
CA GLN A 338 -12.12 1.75 -16.37
C GLN A 338 -13.18 0.80 -16.92
N SER A 339 -12.79 -0.35 -17.47
CA SER A 339 -13.73 -1.37 -17.95
C SER A 339 -14.53 -1.99 -16.81
N LEU A 340 -13.87 -2.29 -15.68
CA LEU A 340 -14.56 -2.75 -14.48
C LEU A 340 -15.52 -1.68 -13.94
N TYR A 341 -15.14 -0.40 -13.97
CA TYR A 341 -16.03 0.67 -13.52
C TYR A 341 -17.26 0.85 -14.40
N ARG A 342 -17.09 0.77 -15.72
CA ARG A 342 -18.22 0.76 -16.67
C ARG A 342 -19.15 -0.42 -16.40
N TYR A 343 -18.60 -1.61 -16.15
CA TYR A 343 -19.41 -2.77 -15.77
C TYR A 343 -20.10 -2.59 -14.41
N ALA A 344 -19.39 -2.04 -13.42
CA ALA A 344 -19.93 -1.81 -12.08
C ALA A 344 -21.12 -0.86 -12.08
N LYS A 345 -21.14 0.16 -12.94
CA LYS A 345 -22.32 1.02 -13.14
C LYS A 345 -23.59 0.27 -13.57
N THR A 346 -23.45 -0.95 -14.12
CA THR A 346 -24.59 -1.83 -14.45
C THR A 346 -25.06 -2.72 -13.30
N ARG A 347 -24.29 -2.79 -12.20
CA ARG A 347 -24.53 -3.68 -11.06
C ARG A 347 -24.72 -2.96 -9.73
N ILE A 348 -24.01 -1.85 -9.54
CA ILE A 348 -23.97 -1.05 -8.33
C ILE A 348 -24.62 0.30 -8.65
N PRO A 349 -25.65 0.72 -7.91
CA PRO A 349 -26.22 2.05 -8.06
C PRO A 349 -25.13 3.13 -7.98
N SER A 350 -25.03 3.94 -9.04
CA SER A 350 -23.98 4.95 -9.20
C SER A 350 -22.54 4.42 -9.22
N GLY A 351 -22.33 3.14 -9.56
CA GLY A 351 -21.02 2.53 -9.80
C GLY A 351 -20.19 2.20 -8.55
N THR A 352 -20.39 2.88 -7.42
CA THR A 352 -19.62 2.68 -6.19
C THR A 352 -20.51 2.64 -4.94
N GLN A 353 -19.98 2.10 -3.84
CA GLN A 353 -20.66 2.05 -2.54
C GLN A 353 -20.64 3.39 -1.78
N LEU A 354 -19.81 4.35 -2.19
CA LEU A 354 -19.64 5.63 -1.49
C LEU A 354 -19.47 6.78 -2.48
N LEU A 355 -20.32 7.80 -2.35
CA LEU A 355 -20.29 8.98 -3.21
C LEU A 355 -18.91 9.66 -3.25
N SER A 356 -18.29 9.88 -2.09
CA SER A 356 -17.00 10.58 -1.98
C SER A 356 -15.82 9.86 -2.63
N LYS A 357 -16.00 8.59 -3.05
CA LYS A 357 -15.02 7.82 -3.82
C LYS A 357 -15.42 7.62 -5.28
N ARG A 358 -16.51 8.24 -5.75
CA ARG A 358 -16.91 8.14 -7.15
C ARG A 358 -15.90 8.86 -8.04
N PRO A 359 -15.40 8.23 -9.12
CA PRO A 359 -14.52 8.86 -10.10
C PRO A 359 -15.02 10.22 -10.61
N GLU A 360 -16.34 10.38 -10.75
CA GLU A 360 -16.95 11.62 -11.23
C GLU A 360 -16.74 12.82 -10.29
N MET A 361 -16.42 12.59 -9.02
CA MET A 361 -16.08 13.64 -8.06
C MET A 361 -14.65 14.18 -8.24
N PHE A 362 -13.82 13.51 -9.04
CA PHE A 362 -12.40 13.80 -9.21
C PHE A 362 -12.07 14.15 -10.66
N ALA A 363 -11.91 13.15 -11.51
CA ALA A 363 -11.65 13.29 -12.94
C ALA A 363 -12.45 12.20 -13.69
N PRO A 364 -13.68 12.50 -14.16
CA PRO A 364 -14.53 11.54 -14.83
C PRO A 364 -13.81 10.83 -16.00
N ASN A 365 -14.02 9.50 -16.13
CA ASN A 365 -13.38 8.60 -17.09
C ASN A 365 -11.85 8.43 -16.98
N GLN A 366 -11.19 9.11 -16.04
CA GLN A 366 -9.74 9.09 -15.88
C GLN A 366 -9.34 8.55 -14.49
N TRP A 367 -10.01 9.03 -13.45
CA TRP A 367 -9.74 8.64 -12.07
C TRP A 367 -9.89 7.12 -11.87
N PRO A 368 -8.89 6.44 -11.28
CA PRO A 368 -8.94 5.00 -11.07
C PRO A 368 -10.00 4.66 -10.02
N ALA A 369 -11.05 3.94 -10.44
CA ALA A 369 -12.17 3.57 -9.56
C ALA A 369 -11.84 2.41 -8.60
N TYR A 370 -10.85 1.59 -8.96
CA TYR A 370 -10.48 0.37 -8.24
C TYR A 370 -8.98 0.30 -8.05
N PHE A 371 -8.57 -0.25 -6.92
CA PHE A 371 -7.18 -0.56 -6.61
C PHE A 371 -7.02 -2.08 -6.50
N ARG A 372 -5.84 -2.57 -6.92
CA ARG A 372 -5.37 -3.93 -6.66
C ARG A 372 -4.72 -4.00 -5.29
N GLU A 373 -3.90 -3.01 -4.95
CA GLU A 373 -3.09 -2.99 -3.74
C GLU A 373 -2.95 -1.57 -3.19
N ALA A 374 -2.86 -1.43 -1.87
CA ALA A 374 -2.55 -0.18 -1.19
C ALA A 374 -1.64 -0.44 0.03
N ARG A 375 -0.61 0.39 0.22
CA ARG A 375 0.44 0.23 1.24
C ARG A 375 0.95 1.59 1.69
N GLY A 376 0.95 1.88 3.00
CA GLY A 376 1.38 3.20 3.49
C GLY A 376 0.48 4.31 2.91
N CYS A 377 1.01 5.13 2.01
CA CYS A 377 0.22 6.08 1.21
C CYS A 377 0.29 5.78 -0.29
N GLU A 378 0.75 4.60 -0.69
CA GLU A 378 0.91 4.20 -2.09
C GLU A 378 -0.26 3.28 -2.51
N THR A 379 -0.71 3.42 -3.76
CA THR A 379 -1.80 2.64 -4.34
C THR A 379 -1.43 2.16 -5.75
N TRP A 380 -1.86 0.96 -6.11
CA TRP A 380 -1.76 0.41 -7.46
C TRP A 380 -3.15 0.07 -7.98
N ASP A 381 -3.48 0.56 -9.19
CA ASP A 381 -4.74 0.21 -9.86
C ASP A 381 -4.68 -1.18 -10.53
N LEU A 382 -5.76 -1.57 -11.22
CA LEU A 382 -5.81 -2.87 -11.91
C LEU A 382 -4.96 -2.89 -13.19
N ASP A 383 -4.61 -1.72 -13.72
CA ASP A 383 -3.72 -1.53 -14.86
C ASP A 383 -2.23 -1.50 -14.44
N GLY A 384 -1.96 -1.63 -13.13
CA GLY A 384 -0.62 -1.63 -12.55
C GLY A 384 -0.02 -0.25 -12.37
N ARG A 385 -0.77 0.83 -12.61
CA ARG A 385 -0.31 2.21 -12.40
C ARG A 385 -0.14 2.48 -10.92
N HIS A 386 0.99 3.08 -10.56
CA HIS A 386 1.36 3.44 -9.20
C HIS A 386 0.96 4.89 -8.92
N TYR A 387 0.45 5.13 -7.71
CA TYR A 387 0.12 6.46 -7.23
C TYR A 387 0.54 6.65 -5.77
N TYR A 388 1.00 7.86 -5.42
CA TYR A 388 0.97 8.34 -4.04
C TYR A 388 -0.39 8.99 -3.75
N ASP A 389 -1.09 8.59 -2.69
CA ASP A 389 -2.39 9.12 -2.27
C ASP A 389 -2.23 10.33 -1.35
N LEU A 390 -2.21 11.52 -1.97
CA LEU A 390 -2.28 12.83 -1.31
C LEU A 390 -3.69 13.43 -1.41
N THR A 391 -4.72 12.58 -1.40
CA THR A 391 -6.11 12.99 -1.21
C THR A 391 -6.55 12.75 0.23
N THR A 392 -7.55 11.91 0.43
CA THR A 392 -8.24 11.73 1.70
C THR A 392 -7.85 10.45 2.42
N SER A 393 -6.95 9.62 1.89
CA SER A 393 -6.45 8.39 2.55
C SER A 393 -7.56 7.54 3.16
N GLY A 394 -8.45 7.04 2.29
CA GLY A 394 -9.62 6.28 2.71
C GLY A 394 -10.69 7.11 3.42
N ILE A 395 -10.90 8.37 3.02
CA ILE A 395 -11.87 9.31 3.63
C ILE A 395 -11.55 9.54 5.12
N GLY A 396 -10.27 9.66 5.44
CA GLY A 396 -9.76 9.89 6.78
C GLY A 396 -9.77 8.66 7.68
N ALA A 397 -10.02 7.45 7.15
CA ALA A 397 -10.02 6.23 7.95
C ALA A 397 -8.62 5.70 8.27
N CYS A 398 -7.63 5.90 7.39
CA CYS A 398 -6.32 5.26 7.50
C CYS A 398 -5.25 6.21 8.04
N LEU A 399 -5.37 6.65 9.31
CA LEU A 399 -4.44 7.63 9.92
C LEU A 399 -2.99 7.13 10.01
N LEU A 400 -2.77 5.83 10.23
CA LEU A 400 -1.44 5.21 10.22
C LEU A 400 -0.94 4.90 8.79
N GLY A 401 -1.79 5.11 7.78
CA GLY A 401 -1.59 4.63 6.41
C GLY A 401 -2.26 3.28 6.15
N PHE A 402 -2.30 2.89 4.87
CA PHE A 402 -2.83 1.63 4.39
C PHE A 402 -1.99 0.45 4.86
N ARG A 403 -2.66 -0.64 5.28
CA ARG A 403 -2.00 -1.90 5.67
C ARG A 403 -0.90 -1.68 6.71
N ASP A 404 -1.21 -0.92 7.76
CA ASP A 404 -0.27 -0.75 8.87
C ASP A 404 0.14 -2.13 9.43
N PRO A 405 1.43 -2.42 9.57
CA PRO A 405 1.89 -3.76 9.90
C PRO A 405 1.46 -4.21 11.29
N ASP A 406 1.31 -3.31 12.27
CA ASP A 406 0.96 -3.69 13.65
C ASP A 406 -0.53 -3.99 13.75
N VAL A 407 -1.36 -3.15 13.12
CA VAL A 407 -2.80 -3.38 13.00
C VAL A 407 -3.08 -4.66 12.20
N THR A 408 -2.39 -4.86 11.08
CA THR A 408 -2.56 -6.05 10.22
C THR A 408 -2.23 -7.33 10.98
N ARG A 409 -1.10 -7.36 11.72
CA ARG A 409 -0.73 -8.53 12.53
C ARG A 409 -1.75 -8.83 13.63
N ALA A 410 -2.27 -7.79 14.30
CA ALA A 410 -3.29 -7.95 15.33
C ALA A 410 -4.58 -8.57 14.75
N VAL A 411 -5.05 -8.06 13.61
CA VAL A 411 -6.22 -8.61 12.90
C VAL A 411 -5.99 -10.04 12.40
N GLN A 412 -4.86 -10.33 11.75
CA GLN A 412 -4.54 -11.68 11.26
C GLN A 412 -4.50 -12.71 12.39
N ARG A 413 -3.88 -12.34 13.52
CA ARG A 413 -3.89 -13.18 14.72
C ARG A 413 -5.32 -13.41 15.20
N ARG A 414 -6.16 -12.37 15.24
CA ARG A 414 -7.53 -12.49 15.73
C ARG A 414 -8.37 -13.41 14.86
N ILE A 415 -8.26 -13.28 13.54
CA ILE A 415 -8.92 -14.18 12.56
C ILE A 415 -8.46 -15.63 12.77
N SER A 416 -7.15 -15.85 12.93
CA SER A 416 -6.58 -17.20 13.13
C SER A 416 -7.05 -17.87 14.43
N LEU A 417 -7.43 -17.08 15.43
CA LEU A 417 -7.99 -17.55 16.69
C LEU A 417 -9.54 -17.56 16.71
N GLY A 418 -10.17 -17.30 15.56
CA GLY A 418 -11.60 -17.08 15.43
C GLY A 418 -11.99 -15.63 15.68
N SER A 419 -12.67 -15.02 14.70
CA SER A 419 -13.13 -13.63 14.75
C SER A 419 -14.53 -13.48 15.37
N MET A 420 -15.35 -14.53 15.37
CA MET A 420 -16.73 -14.51 15.86
C MET A 420 -17.10 -15.88 16.46
N CYS A 421 -17.81 -15.87 17.58
CA CYS A 421 -18.23 -17.05 18.34
C CYS A 421 -19.59 -16.78 19.00
N THR A 422 -20.22 -17.82 19.56
CA THR A 422 -21.36 -17.68 20.47
C THR A 422 -21.01 -16.90 21.74
N LEU A 423 -19.74 -16.94 22.17
CA LEU A 423 -19.21 -16.16 23.28
C LEU A 423 -18.65 -14.82 22.78
N ASN A 424 -18.73 -13.78 23.61
CA ASN A 424 -18.21 -12.45 23.29
C ASN A 424 -16.68 -12.40 23.35
N PRO A 425 -16.04 -11.55 22.53
CA PRO A 425 -14.60 -11.35 22.58
C PRO A 425 -14.20 -10.46 23.76
N PRO A 426 -13.19 -10.83 24.57
CA PRO A 426 -12.75 -10.02 25.69
C PRO A 426 -12.20 -8.64 25.27
N GLU A 427 -11.76 -8.50 24.03
CA GLU A 427 -11.22 -7.24 23.49
C GLU A 427 -12.27 -6.11 23.43
N GLU A 428 -13.57 -6.43 23.49
CA GLU A 428 -14.61 -5.39 23.63
C GLU A 428 -14.54 -4.67 24.99
N VAL A 429 -14.24 -5.41 26.06
CA VAL A 429 -14.07 -4.85 27.41
C VAL A 429 -12.76 -4.06 27.47
N GLU A 430 -11.68 -4.62 26.93
CA GLU A 430 -10.37 -3.93 26.89
C GLU A 430 -10.46 -2.61 26.12
N LEU A 431 -11.16 -2.58 24.98
CA LEU A 431 -11.35 -1.35 24.22
C LEU A 431 -12.21 -0.33 24.99
N ALA A 432 -13.27 -0.78 25.68
CA ALA A 432 -14.10 0.10 26.49
C ALA A 432 -13.28 0.77 27.61
N ASP A 433 -12.49 -0.03 28.34
CA ASP A 433 -11.59 0.46 29.38
C ASP A 433 -10.57 1.43 28.82
N ARG A 434 -9.94 1.10 27.69
CA ARG A 434 -8.94 1.96 27.06
C ARG A 434 -9.53 3.30 26.64
N LEU A 435 -10.72 3.32 26.06
CA LEU A 435 -11.39 4.55 25.67
C LEU A 435 -11.79 5.39 26.90
N CYS A 436 -12.26 4.78 27.99
CA CYS A 436 -12.57 5.50 29.24
C CYS A 436 -11.31 6.02 29.94
N GLN A 437 -10.18 5.32 29.85
CA GLN A 437 -8.90 5.83 30.36
C GLN A 437 -8.41 7.06 29.60
N ILE A 438 -8.57 7.07 28.27
CA ILE A 438 -8.21 8.22 27.42
C ILE A 438 -9.17 9.38 27.66
N HIS A 439 -10.44 9.09 27.92
CA HIS A 439 -11.51 10.07 28.14
C HIS A 439 -12.12 9.88 29.54
N PRO A 440 -11.45 10.36 30.62
CA PRO A 440 -11.79 9.99 32.01
C PRO A 440 -13.17 10.46 32.48
N TRP A 441 -13.83 11.36 31.74
CA TRP A 441 -15.21 11.76 32.00
C TRP A 441 -16.24 10.70 31.56
N ALA A 442 -15.88 9.88 30.55
CA ALA A 442 -16.70 8.80 30.05
C ALA A 442 -16.54 7.56 30.93
N GLN A 443 -17.65 6.87 31.17
CA GLN A 443 -17.72 5.74 32.10
C GLN A 443 -18.27 4.46 31.45
N GLN A 444 -18.85 4.59 30.25
CA GLN A 444 -19.43 3.50 29.50
C GLN A 444 -19.13 3.68 28.02
N ALA A 445 -19.06 2.54 27.32
CA ALA A 445 -18.86 2.49 25.89
C ALA A 445 -19.88 1.56 25.23
N ARG A 446 -20.16 1.82 23.95
CA ARG A 446 -20.90 0.93 23.07
C ARG A 446 -20.28 0.96 21.68
N PHE A 447 -20.29 -0.16 20.98
CA PHE A 447 -19.64 -0.29 19.67
C PHE A 447 -20.63 -0.49 18.53
N ALA A 448 -20.26 0.03 17.37
CA ALA A 448 -20.93 -0.09 16.08
C ALA A 448 -19.87 -0.41 15.01
N ARG A 449 -20.22 -0.39 13.71
CA ARG A 449 -19.29 -0.68 12.62
C ARG A 449 -19.12 0.46 11.61
N SER A 450 -19.97 1.48 11.64
CA SER A 450 -19.81 2.65 10.79
C SER A 450 -20.15 3.96 11.51
N GLY A 451 -19.60 5.08 11.04
CA GLY A 451 -19.82 6.39 11.66
C GLY A 451 -21.28 6.85 11.69
N GLY A 452 -22.02 6.68 10.58
CA GLY A 452 -23.44 6.99 10.53
C GLY A 452 -24.26 6.10 11.48
N GLU A 453 -23.95 4.81 11.56
CA GLU A 453 -24.58 3.91 12.53
C GLU A 453 -24.32 4.35 13.97
N THR A 454 -23.09 4.74 14.30
CA THR A 454 -22.72 5.30 15.61
C THR A 454 -23.56 6.53 15.96
N ALA A 455 -23.79 7.43 15.00
CA ALA A 455 -24.63 8.61 15.19
C ALA A 455 -26.12 8.26 15.43
N VAL A 456 -26.68 7.29 14.70
CA VAL A 456 -28.04 6.77 14.96
C VAL A 456 -28.14 6.20 16.36
N VAL A 457 -27.19 5.37 16.77
CA VAL A 457 -27.18 4.73 18.09
C VAL A 457 -27.10 5.80 19.19
N ALA A 458 -26.21 6.79 19.05
CA ALA A 458 -26.08 7.88 20.03
C ALA A 458 -27.36 8.70 20.18
N VAL A 459 -28.02 9.08 19.07
CA VAL A 459 -29.31 9.79 19.11
C VAL A 459 -30.42 8.93 19.71
N ARG A 460 -30.44 7.63 19.41
CA ARG A 460 -31.41 6.71 20.04
C ARG A 460 -31.21 6.59 21.54
N ILE A 461 -29.95 6.51 22.00
CA ILE A 461 -29.61 6.54 23.43
C ILE A 461 -30.13 7.83 24.05
N ALA A 462 -29.84 8.99 23.46
CA ALA A 462 -30.28 10.27 23.99
C ALA A 462 -31.81 10.41 24.07
N ARG A 463 -32.54 9.99 23.03
CA ARG A 463 -34.00 9.97 23.04
C ARG A 463 -34.56 9.04 24.11
N ALA A 464 -33.97 7.86 24.29
CA ALA A 464 -34.39 6.91 25.33
C ALA A 464 -34.09 7.42 26.75
N THR A 465 -32.95 8.07 26.96
CA THR A 465 -32.55 8.65 28.24
C THR A 465 -33.45 9.83 28.63
N THR A 466 -33.67 10.76 27.70
CA THR A 466 -34.43 12.01 27.97
C THR A 466 -35.94 11.86 27.81
N ARG A 467 -36.39 10.82 27.10
CA ARG A 467 -37.78 10.62 26.64
C ARG A 467 -38.32 11.77 25.78
N ARG A 468 -37.43 12.41 25.03
CA ARG A 468 -37.71 13.53 24.13
C ARG A 468 -37.41 13.14 22.69
N SER A 469 -37.94 13.89 21.73
CA SER A 469 -37.90 13.51 20.31
C SER A 469 -36.97 14.39 19.47
N LEU A 470 -36.90 15.69 19.76
CA LEU A 470 -36.24 16.66 18.89
C LEU A 470 -34.72 16.60 19.06
N VAL A 471 -33.99 16.85 17.97
CA VAL A 471 -32.53 16.99 17.99
C VAL A 471 -32.12 18.28 17.31
N ALA A 472 -31.15 18.99 17.88
CA ALA A 472 -30.51 20.14 17.24
C ALA A 472 -29.15 19.72 16.68
N ILE A 473 -28.81 20.15 15.46
CA ILE A 473 -27.62 19.66 14.76
C ILE A 473 -26.76 20.79 14.20
N CYS A 474 -25.44 20.58 14.22
CA CYS A 474 -24.45 21.44 13.59
C CYS A 474 -23.30 20.60 12.98
N GLY A 475 -23.36 20.40 11.67
CA GLY A 475 -22.34 19.66 10.90
C GLY A 475 -22.94 18.55 10.05
N TYR A 476 -22.10 17.59 9.66
CA TYR A 476 -22.55 16.39 8.95
C TYR A 476 -22.42 15.13 9.79
N HIS A 477 -23.54 14.43 9.95
CA HIS A 477 -23.64 13.28 10.87
C HIS A 477 -24.08 11.98 10.19
N GLY A 478 -24.09 11.93 8.85
CA GLY A 478 -24.41 10.72 8.08
C GLY A 478 -25.59 10.88 7.14
N TRP A 479 -26.16 9.75 6.72
CA TRP A 479 -27.20 9.67 5.67
C TRP A 479 -28.58 9.24 6.18
N HIS A 480 -28.70 8.92 7.48
CA HIS A 480 -29.89 8.29 8.05
C HIS A 480 -31.07 9.26 8.24
N ASP A 481 -32.26 8.67 8.37
CA ASP A 481 -33.56 9.35 8.37
C ASP A 481 -33.62 10.60 9.25
N TRP A 482 -33.16 10.53 10.50
CA TRP A 482 -33.27 11.69 11.40
C TRP A 482 -32.41 12.87 10.94
N TYR A 483 -31.28 12.64 10.27
CA TYR A 483 -30.43 13.74 9.79
C TYR A 483 -31.01 14.35 8.53
N LEU A 484 -31.39 13.51 7.56
CA LEU A 484 -32.04 13.96 6.33
C LEU A 484 -33.41 14.61 6.58
N ALA A 485 -34.09 14.30 7.69
CA ALA A 485 -35.34 14.93 8.07
C ALA A 485 -35.24 16.47 8.25
N ALA A 486 -34.03 17.01 8.45
CA ALA A 486 -33.80 18.46 8.42
C ALA A 486 -34.26 19.11 7.10
N ASN A 487 -34.22 18.36 5.99
CA ASN A 487 -34.62 18.83 4.66
C ASN A 487 -36.08 18.55 4.29
N LEU A 488 -36.90 18.03 5.22
CA LEU A 488 -38.34 17.84 4.99
C LEU A 488 -39.17 19.13 5.15
N GLY A 489 -38.54 20.21 5.65
CA GLY A 489 -39.14 21.54 5.82
C GLY A 489 -39.31 22.30 4.50
N GLU A 490 -39.71 23.57 4.58
CA GLU A 490 -39.95 24.43 3.40
C GLU A 490 -38.66 24.91 2.72
N SER A 491 -37.53 24.80 3.41
CA SER A 491 -36.19 25.14 2.91
C SER A 491 -35.23 23.95 3.06
N ASP A 492 -34.25 23.85 2.16
CA ASP A 492 -33.10 22.94 2.29
C ASP A 492 -32.26 23.41 3.48
N SER A 493 -32.58 22.90 4.68
CA SER A 493 -31.99 23.36 5.94
C SER A 493 -30.58 22.82 6.16
N LEU A 494 -30.14 21.86 5.33
CA LEU A 494 -28.76 21.40 5.24
C LEU A 494 -27.96 22.21 4.20
N ASP A 495 -28.61 23.03 3.36
CA ASP A 495 -27.92 23.98 2.49
C ASP A 495 -27.20 25.05 3.34
N GLY A 496 -25.89 25.19 3.15
CA GLY A 496 -25.02 25.98 4.02
C GLY A 496 -24.49 25.26 5.27
N HIS A 497 -24.81 23.97 5.47
CA HIS A 497 -23.99 23.08 6.29
C HIS A 497 -22.84 22.51 5.44
N LEU A 498 -22.31 21.34 5.81
CA LEU A 498 -21.14 20.77 5.14
C LEU A 498 -21.40 20.36 3.69
N LEU A 499 -22.61 19.87 3.37
CA LEU A 499 -22.89 19.22 2.08
C LEU A 499 -24.27 19.65 1.55
N PRO A 500 -24.34 20.38 0.41
CA PRO A 500 -25.61 20.74 -0.23
C PRO A 500 -26.18 19.59 -1.08
N GLY A 501 -27.48 19.65 -1.39
CA GLY A 501 -28.15 18.74 -2.34
C GLY A 501 -28.57 17.39 -1.76
N LEU A 502 -28.84 17.34 -0.45
CA LEU A 502 -29.27 16.14 0.26
C LEU A 502 -30.81 15.99 0.21
N ASP A 503 -31.31 15.32 -0.81
CA ASP A 503 -32.75 15.07 -1.00
C ASP A 503 -33.28 14.01 -0.01
N PRO A 504 -34.29 14.31 0.83
CA PRO A 504 -34.82 13.40 1.85
C PRO A 504 -35.78 12.32 1.30
N LEU A 505 -35.66 11.92 0.04
CA LEU A 505 -36.49 10.85 -0.52
C LEU A 505 -36.31 9.54 0.25
N GLY A 506 -37.43 8.94 0.66
CA GLY A 506 -37.46 7.74 1.49
C GLY A 506 -37.51 8.03 3.00
N VAL A 507 -37.30 9.28 3.43
CA VAL A 507 -37.47 9.68 4.83
C VAL A 507 -38.95 9.90 5.14
N PRO A 508 -39.51 9.30 6.21
CA PRO A 508 -40.91 9.49 6.59
C PRO A 508 -41.25 10.96 6.85
N ARG A 509 -42.39 11.42 6.33
CA ARG A 509 -42.84 12.83 6.47
C ARG A 509 -43.14 13.20 7.92
N GLU A 510 -43.44 12.21 8.75
CA GLU A 510 -43.67 12.31 10.19
C GLU A 510 -42.42 12.80 10.94
N LEU A 511 -41.22 12.69 10.33
CA LEU A 511 -39.98 13.22 10.89
C LEU A 511 -39.78 14.71 10.60
N ARG A 512 -40.70 15.37 9.87
CA ARG A 512 -40.63 16.81 9.63
C ARG A 512 -40.52 17.58 10.95
N ASN A 513 -39.63 18.57 11.00
CA ASN A 513 -39.35 19.41 12.17
C ASN A 513 -38.86 18.64 13.42
N THR A 514 -38.46 17.36 13.29
CA THR A 514 -37.85 16.61 14.40
C THR A 514 -36.35 16.84 14.53
N THR A 515 -35.74 17.47 13.52
CA THR A 515 -34.33 17.85 13.48
C THR A 515 -34.24 19.33 13.15
N LEU A 516 -33.59 20.08 14.03
CA LEU A 516 -33.40 21.52 13.96
C LEU A 516 -31.94 21.81 13.65
N THR A 517 -31.66 22.84 12.87
CA THR A 517 -30.29 23.20 12.48
C THR A 517 -29.85 24.53 13.10
N PHE A 518 -28.54 24.66 13.34
CA PHE A 518 -27.88 25.92 13.68
C PHE A 518 -26.45 25.92 13.12
N ARG A 519 -25.91 27.11 12.82
CA ARG A 519 -24.55 27.22 12.29
C ARG A 519 -23.48 27.23 13.37
N PHE A 520 -22.32 26.67 13.03
CA PHE A 520 -21.13 26.69 13.88
C PHE A 520 -20.72 28.14 14.19
N ASN A 521 -20.27 28.40 15.42
CA ASN A 521 -19.99 29.74 15.97
C ASN A 521 -21.17 30.73 15.98
N ASN A 522 -22.39 30.34 15.60
CA ASN A 522 -23.55 31.25 15.64
C ASN A 522 -24.35 31.06 16.95
N ARG A 523 -24.01 31.86 17.97
CA ARG A 523 -24.69 31.82 19.27
C ARG A 523 -26.17 32.17 19.19
N ASP A 524 -26.54 33.11 18.32
CA ASP A 524 -27.91 33.61 18.22
C ASP A 524 -28.85 32.57 17.60
N GLU A 525 -28.41 31.89 16.53
CA GLU A 525 -29.15 30.78 15.94
C GLU A 525 -29.34 29.64 16.96
N PHE A 526 -28.27 29.27 17.67
CA PHE A 526 -28.35 28.23 18.70
C PHE A 526 -29.27 28.63 19.86
N GLN A 527 -29.18 29.87 20.35
CA GLN A 527 -30.04 30.37 21.43
C GLN A 527 -31.51 30.35 21.03
N LYS A 528 -31.85 30.72 19.78
CA LYS A 528 -33.23 30.64 19.26
C LYS A 528 -33.78 29.21 19.28
N VAL A 529 -32.95 28.22 18.96
CA VAL A 529 -33.33 26.80 19.05
C VAL A 529 -33.62 26.41 20.50
N ILE A 530 -32.74 26.80 21.44
CA ILE A 530 -32.93 26.52 22.86
C ILE A 530 -34.18 27.21 23.42
N ASP A 531 -34.39 28.49 23.12
CA ASP A 531 -35.51 29.27 23.65
C ASP A 531 -36.86 28.72 23.18
N ARG A 532 -36.92 28.23 21.93
CA ARG A 532 -38.17 27.73 21.34
C ARG A 532 -38.44 26.26 21.62
N HIS A 533 -37.40 25.42 21.73
CA HIS A 533 -37.55 23.97 21.73
C HIS A 533 -36.78 23.25 22.84
N GLY A 534 -36.07 23.95 23.73
CA GLY A 534 -35.14 23.35 24.69
C GLY A 534 -35.73 22.24 25.57
N ASP A 535 -36.97 22.40 26.02
CA ASP A 535 -37.70 21.42 26.85
C ASP A 535 -38.09 20.14 26.09
N GLN A 536 -38.06 20.18 24.76
CA GLN A 536 -38.39 19.08 23.85
C GLN A 536 -37.15 18.45 23.20
N LEU A 537 -35.96 19.03 23.40
CA LEU A 537 -34.71 18.51 22.87
C LEU A 537 -34.22 17.29 23.65
N ALA A 538 -34.01 16.20 22.93
CA ALA A 538 -33.30 15.03 23.42
C ALA A 538 -31.78 15.25 23.40
N ALA A 539 -31.28 15.85 22.31
CA ALA A 539 -29.86 16.07 22.12
C ALA A 539 -29.54 17.30 21.28
N VAL A 540 -28.34 17.83 21.52
CA VAL A 540 -27.60 18.71 20.60
C VAL A 540 -26.44 17.88 20.05
N VAL A 541 -26.41 17.64 18.73
CA VAL A 541 -25.37 16.87 18.04
C VAL A 541 -24.51 17.81 17.21
N MET A 542 -23.19 17.78 17.39
CA MET A 542 -22.32 18.64 16.60
C MET A 542 -20.93 18.08 16.40
N GLU A 543 -20.30 18.44 15.27
CA GLU A 543 -18.84 18.36 15.16
C GLU A 543 -18.28 19.47 16.08
N PRO A 544 -17.43 19.15 17.07
CA PRO A 544 -16.89 20.15 18.00
C PRO A 544 -15.98 21.16 17.26
N MET A 545 -15.32 20.68 16.20
CA MET A 545 -14.59 21.48 15.23
C MET A 545 -14.26 20.62 14.00
N ARG A 546 -13.98 21.28 12.87
CA ARG A 546 -13.57 20.59 11.64
C ARG A 546 -12.35 21.22 10.99
N TYR A 547 -12.42 22.50 10.64
CA TYR A 547 -11.32 23.21 9.98
C TYR A 547 -10.68 24.29 10.85
N HIS A 548 -11.43 24.86 11.81
CA HIS A 548 -10.94 25.94 12.66
C HIS A 548 -11.37 25.72 14.11
N MET A 549 -10.70 26.40 15.03
CA MET A 549 -11.11 26.43 16.43
C MET A 549 -12.49 27.08 16.57
N PRO A 550 -13.31 26.66 17.55
CA PRO A 550 -14.51 27.42 17.92
C PRO A 550 -14.10 28.81 18.42
N GLU A 551 -15.00 29.78 18.24
CA GLU A 551 -14.81 31.10 18.84
C GLU A 551 -14.69 30.99 20.37
N PRO A 552 -13.89 31.85 21.02
CA PRO A 552 -13.72 31.81 22.47
C PRO A 552 -15.05 31.77 23.22
N GLY A 553 -15.24 30.77 24.08
CA GLY A 553 -16.46 30.61 24.89
C GLY A 553 -17.66 30.00 24.14
N PHE A 554 -17.55 29.64 22.87
CA PHE A 554 -18.68 29.11 22.09
C PHE A 554 -19.07 27.71 22.57
N MET A 555 -18.09 26.82 22.82
CA MET A 555 -18.35 25.46 23.30
C MET A 555 -18.93 25.44 24.71
N GLU A 556 -18.42 26.28 25.61
CA GLU A 556 -18.91 26.43 26.97
C GLU A 556 -20.34 26.95 26.98
N PHE A 557 -20.67 27.89 26.09
CA PHE A 557 -22.02 28.39 25.90
C PHE A 557 -22.97 27.29 25.41
N VAL A 558 -22.59 26.54 24.37
CA VAL A 558 -23.38 25.43 23.86
C VAL A 558 -23.65 24.40 24.97
N LYS A 559 -22.60 23.97 25.69
CA LYS A 559 -22.73 23.04 26.81
C LYS A 559 -23.65 23.57 27.90
N THR A 560 -23.44 24.81 28.34
CA THR A 560 -24.21 25.41 29.44
C THR A 560 -25.69 25.46 29.10
N ARG A 561 -26.04 25.91 27.88
CA ARG A 561 -27.43 26.02 27.44
C ARG A 561 -28.08 24.66 27.18
N THR A 562 -27.33 23.71 26.62
CA THR A 562 -27.80 22.32 26.42
C THR A 562 -28.16 21.68 27.76
N ASN A 563 -27.27 21.80 28.75
CA ASN A 563 -27.48 21.27 30.10
C ASN A 563 -28.67 21.95 30.79
N ALA A 564 -28.79 23.28 30.67
CA ALA A 564 -29.91 24.03 31.25
C ALA A 564 -31.26 23.62 30.64
N ALA A 565 -31.29 23.21 29.37
CA ALA A 565 -32.47 22.69 28.70
C ALA A 565 -32.79 21.22 29.09
N GLY A 566 -31.86 20.51 29.75
CA GLY A 566 -31.98 19.08 30.06
C GLY A 566 -31.82 18.15 28.86
N ALA A 567 -31.25 18.64 27.76
CA ALA A 567 -30.87 17.84 26.60
C ALA A 567 -29.44 17.29 26.80
N LEU A 568 -29.07 16.25 26.04
CA LEU A 568 -27.70 15.72 26.04
C LEU A 568 -26.83 16.39 24.96
N LEU A 569 -25.59 16.73 25.29
CA LEU A 569 -24.61 17.17 24.30
C LEU A 569 -23.87 15.97 23.71
N ILE A 570 -23.92 15.82 22.39
CA ILE A 570 -23.24 14.76 21.64
C ILE A 570 -22.19 15.37 20.71
N PHE A 571 -20.92 15.02 20.92
CA PHE A 571 -19.85 15.41 20.00
C PHE A 571 -19.54 14.31 18.99
N ASP A 572 -19.56 14.71 17.72
CA ASP A 572 -19.10 13.92 16.59
C ASP A 572 -17.60 14.14 16.36
N GLU A 573 -16.79 13.21 16.88
CA GLU A 573 -15.33 13.21 16.78
C GLU A 573 -14.84 12.33 15.63
N ILE A 574 -15.73 11.88 14.73
CA ILE A 574 -15.40 10.87 13.73
C ILE A 574 -14.32 11.38 12.76
N THR A 575 -14.35 12.65 12.37
CA THR A 575 -13.38 13.22 11.42
C THR A 575 -12.14 13.77 12.11
N ILE A 576 -12.33 14.62 13.13
CA ILE A 576 -11.24 15.39 13.75
C ILE A 576 -10.50 14.62 14.86
N GLY A 577 -11.19 13.67 15.51
CA GLY A 577 -10.63 12.83 16.55
C GLY A 577 -9.42 12.05 16.06
N TRP A 578 -8.47 11.78 16.96
CA TRP A 578 -7.18 11.13 16.73
C TRP A 578 -6.19 11.93 15.88
N ARG A 579 -6.68 12.79 14.98
CA ARG A 579 -5.88 13.59 14.03
C ARG A 579 -5.41 14.90 14.63
N PHE A 580 -6.30 15.62 15.31
CA PHE A 580 -5.95 16.91 15.93
C PHE A 580 -5.40 16.75 17.35
N THR A 581 -5.82 15.69 18.03
CA THR A 581 -5.44 15.36 19.41
C THR A 581 -5.59 13.85 19.58
N PHE A 582 -4.72 13.22 20.37
CA PHE A 582 -4.85 11.81 20.71
C PHE A 582 -6.12 11.61 21.57
N GLY A 583 -7.11 10.88 21.04
CA GLY A 583 -8.47 10.81 21.58
C GLY A 583 -9.42 11.77 20.84
N GLY A 584 -10.29 12.45 21.58
CA GLY A 584 -11.19 13.47 21.03
C GLY A 584 -10.64 14.88 21.13
N SER A 585 -11.04 15.72 20.19
CA SER A 585 -10.74 17.15 20.15
C SER A 585 -11.29 17.90 21.39
N HIS A 586 -12.35 17.39 22.01
CA HIS A 586 -12.89 17.90 23.27
C HIS A 586 -11.89 17.94 24.43
N LEU A 587 -10.90 17.05 24.44
CA LEU A 587 -9.83 17.03 25.46
C LEU A 587 -8.99 18.31 25.39
N LYS A 588 -8.74 18.81 24.18
CA LYS A 588 -8.00 20.06 23.95
C LYS A 588 -8.87 21.29 24.13
N LEU A 589 -10.17 21.19 23.85
CA LEU A 589 -11.14 22.26 24.10
C LEU A 589 -11.47 22.43 25.59
N GLY A 590 -11.21 21.43 26.44
CA GLY A 590 -11.57 21.46 27.86
C GLY A 590 -13.08 21.36 28.13
N VAL A 591 -13.88 20.98 27.12
CA VAL A 591 -15.34 20.89 27.22
C VAL A 591 -15.78 19.45 26.95
N ASN A 592 -16.05 18.69 28.01
CA ASN A 592 -16.55 17.32 27.85
C ASN A 592 -18.04 17.32 27.45
N PRO A 593 -18.45 16.54 26.43
CA PRO A 593 -19.86 16.32 26.12
C PRO A 593 -20.49 15.30 27.09
N ASP A 594 -21.78 14.99 26.91
CA ASP A 594 -22.43 13.86 27.60
C ASP A 594 -22.18 12.53 26.88
N ILE A 595 -22.04 12.60 25.55
CA ILE A 595 -21.69 11.49 24.66
C ILE A 595 -20.67 11.97 23.62
N ALA A 596 -19.68 11.15 23.30
CA ALA A 596 -18.80 11.36 22.15
C ALA A 596 -18.83 10.13 21.24
N ILE A 597 -18.78 10.36 19.92
CA ILE A 597 -18.77 9.30 18.91
C ILE A 597 -17.50 9.32 18.07
N PHE A 598 -16.94 8.14 17.83
CA PHE A 598 -15.69 7.92 17.09
C PHE A 598 -15.89 6.83 16.03
N ALA A 599 -15.16 6.93 14.91
CA ALA A 599 -15.02 5.87 13.90
C ALA A 599 -13.75 6.18 13.07
N LYS A 600 -13.75 5.87 11.77
CA LYS A 600 -12.67 6.20 10.82
C LYS A 600 -11.29 5.83 11.36
N ALA A 601 -10.50 6.83 11.78
CA ALA A 601 -9.14 6.68 12.27
C ALA A 601 -9.02 5.67 13.42
N LEU A 602 -10.09 5.49 14.22
CA LEU A 602 -10.14 4.50 15.30
C LEU A 602 -9.74 3.10 14.84
N GLY A 603 -10.24 2.64 13.69
CA GLY A 603 -9.98 1.29 13.18
C GLY A 603 -8.87 1.18 12.15
N ASN A 604 -8.24 2.29 11.79
CA ASN A 604 -7.24 2.39 10.71
C ASN A 604 -7.62 1.62 9.43
N GLY A 605 -8.86 1.77 8.94
CA GLY A 605 -9.36 1.08 7.75
C GLY A 605 -10.20 -0.18 8.03
N HIS A 606 -10.29 -0.64 9.29
CA HIS A 606 -11.22 -1.70 9.69
C HIS A 606 -12.55 -1.12 10.22
N PRO A 607 -13.71 -1.76 9.96
CA PRO A 607 -15.00 -1.29 10.44
C PRO A 607 -15.09 -1.29 11.97
N ILE A 608 -15.17 -0.11 12.57
CA ILE A 608 -15.42 0.08 14.00
C ILE A 608 -15.94 1.50 14.22
N GLY A 609 -16.94 1.60 15.09
CA GLY A 609 -17.41 2.84 15.67
C GLY A 609 -17.55 2.69 17.17
N ALA A 610 -17.33 3.76 17.93
CA ALA A 610 -17.47 3.79 19.37
C ALA A 610 -18.35 4.95 19.80
N ILE A 611 -19.29 4.67 20.70
CA ILE A 611 -20.06 5.65 21.47
C ILE A 611 -19.51 5.56 22.89
N ILE A 612 -19.01 6.67 23.43
CA ILE A 612 -18.63 6.75 24.84
C ILE A 612 -19.45 7.84 25.53
N GLY A 613 -19.73 7.70 26.81
CA GLY A 613 -20.50 8.70 27.53
C GLY A 613 -20.48 8.55 29.03
N THR A 614 -21.10 9.51 29.71
CA THR A 614 -21.36 9.39 31.15
C THR A 614 -22.35 8.26 31.40
N ARG A 615 -22.32 7.65 32.60
CA ARG A 615 -23.29 6.62 32.96
C ARG A 615 -24.74 7.11 32.83
N ALA A 616 -25.00 8.35 33.24
CA ALA A 616 -26.33 8.95 33.16
C ALA A 616 -26.81 9.11 31.71
N ALA A 617 -25.94 9.60 30.82
CA ALA A 617 -26.26 9.78 29.40
C ALA A 617 -26.54 8.45 28.69
N MET A 618 -25.76 7.42 29.04
CA MET A 618 -25.79 6.10 28.41
C MET A 618 -26.93 5.19 28.92
N GLU A 619 -27.68 5.59 29.95
CA GLU A 619 -28.77 4.78 30.53
C GLU A 619 -29.82 4.35 29.49
N GLY A 620 -30.12 5.21 28.51
CA GLY A 620 -31.02 4.89 27.40
C GLY A 620 -30.60 3.69 26.56
N ALA A 621 -29.32 3.30 26.61
CA ALA A 621 -28.80 2.10 25.98
C ALA A 621 -29.33 0.81 26.61
N ASN A 622 -29.70 0.83 27.89
CA ASN A 622 -30.30 -0.29 28.63
C ASN A 622 -31.82 -0.33 28.43
N ALA A 623 -32.46 0.84 28.33
CA ALA A 623 -33.91 0.96 28.22
C ALA A 623 -34.45 0.75 26.79
N SER A 624 -33.61 0.94 25.78
CA SER A 624 -33.98 0.84 24.36
C SER A 624 -33.49 -0.44 23.70
N PHE A 625 -34.21 -0.93 22.68
CA PHE A 625 -33.70 -2.01 21.83
C PHE A 625 -32.62 -1.48 20.89
N ILE A 626 -31.38 -1.83 21.21
CA ILE A 626 -30.17 -1.50 20.46
C ILE A 626 -29.35 -2.79 20.44
N SER A 627 -29.27 -3.47 19.30
CA SER A 627 -28.56 -4.75 19.19
C SER A 627 -28.22 -5.02 17.73
N SER A 628 -27.08 -5.66 17.48
CA SER A 628 -26.68 -6.14 16.16
C SER A 628 -25.69 -7.30 16.31
N THR A 629 -25.85 -8.33 15.46
CA THR A 629 -24.97 -9.49 15.43
C THR A 629 -23.52 -9.11 15.18
N TYR A 630 -23.26 -8.22 14.23
CA TYR A 630 -21.89 -7.87 13.85
C TYR A 630 -21.21 -6.90 14.82
N TRP A 631 -21.84 -6.52 15.92
CA TRP A 631 -21.15 -5.74 16.95
C TRP A 631 -20.28 -6.62 17.86
N THR A 632 -20.50 -7.94 17.89
CA THR A 632 -19.79 -8.90 18.73
C THR A 632 -18.63 -9.61 18.02
N GLU A 633 -18.29 -9.21 16.79
CA GLU A 633 -17.08 -9.68 16.12
C GLU A 633 -15.84 -8.95 16.68
N SER A 634 -14.69 -9.61 16.65
CA SER A 634 -13.48 -9.17 17.35
C SER A 634 -12.44 -8.45 16.49
N VAL A 635 -12.61 -8.40 15.17
CA VAL A 635 -11.68 -7.68 14.26
C VAL A 635 -11.74 -6.18 14.52
N GLY A 636 -12.93 -5.59 14.64
CA GLY A 636 -13.10 -4.17 14.94
C GLY A 636 -12.38 -3.74 16.23
N PRO A 637 -12.69 -4.37 17.39
CA PRO A 637 -12.02 -4.06 18.65
C PRO A 637 -10.50 -4.25 18.64
N VAL A 638 -10.00 -5.35 18.07
CA VAL A 638 -8.55 -5.62 17.99
C VAL A 638 -7.84 -4.60 17.10
N ALA A 639 -8.42 -4.25 15.96
CA ALA A 639 -7.86 -3.22 15.08
C ALA A 639 -7.80 -1.87 15.81
N ALA A 640 -8.84 -1.53 16.57
CA ALA A 640 -8.89 -0.28 17.34
C ALA A 640 -7.85 -0.24 18.46
N LEU A 641 -7.70 -1.32 19.23
CA LEU A 641 -6.69 -1.43 20.28
C LEU A 641 -5.27 -1.26 19.73
N ALA A 642 -4.94 -2.00 18.67
CA ALA A 642 -3.62 -1.89 18.01
C ALA A 642 -3.38 -0.47 17.47
N THR A 643 -4.40 0.14 16.88
CA THR A 643 -4.33 1.51 16.37
C THR A 643 -4.09 2.52 17.48
N ILE A 644 -4.88 2.48 18.57
CA ILE A 644 -4.75 3.37 19.73
C ILE A 644 -3.35 3.22 20.35
N GLN A 645 -2.90 1.99 20.55
CA GLN A 645 -1.57 1.71 21.12
C GLN A 645 -0.46 2.35 20.29
N LYS A 646 -0.50 2.21 18.97
CA LYS A 646 0.51 2.77 18.08
C LYS A 646 0.44 4.29 17.99
N LEU A 647 -0.77 4.86 17.87
CA LEU A 647 -0.96 6.31 17.83
C LEU A 647 -0.43 6.99 19.11
N GLN A 648 -0.55 6.33 20.26
CA GLN A 648 0.01 6.83 21.51
C GLN A 648 1.54 6.92 21.49
N GLN A 649 2.21 6.03 20.76
CA GLN A 649 3.67 5.98 20.68
C GLN A 649 4.25 6.97 19.67
N LEU A 650 3.51 7.28 18.59
CA LEU A 650 4.04 8.01 17.43
C LEU A 650 3.76 9.52 17.43
N ASP A 651 3.02 10.05 18.40
CA ASP A 651 2.50 11.45 18.39
C ASP A 651 1.92 11.86 17.03
N ALA A 652 0.92 11.09 16.59
CA ALA A 652 0.35 11.27 15.26
C ALA A 652 -0.15 12.70 14.96
N PRO A 653 -0.81 13.43 15.89
CA PRO A 653 -1.26 14.79 15.64
C PRO A 653 -0.16 15.75 15.21
N THR A 654 1.00 15.70 15.86
CA THR A 654 2.14 16.56 15.53
C THR A 654 2.67 16.25 14.13
N HIS A 655 2.83 14.97 13.80
CA HIS A 655 3.32 14.56 12.47
C HIS A 655 2.38 14.97 11.35
N VAL A 656 1.08 14.69 11.46
CA VAL A 656 0.11 15.02 10.39
C VAL A 656 -0.10 16.52 10.24
N ALA A 657 0.00 17.29 11.33
CA ALA A 657 -0.01 18.75 11.25
C ALA A 657 1.22 19.28 10.48
N ARG A 658 2.42 18.77 10.79
CA ARG A 658 3.66 19.15 10.11
C ARG A 658 3.61 18.85 8.61
N ILE A 659 3.23 17.62 8.23
CA ILE A 659 3.11 17.23 6.81
C ILE A 659 2.05 18.09 6.10
N GLY A 660 0.92 18.33 6.76
CA GLY A 660 -0.14 19.17 6.25
C GLY A 660 0.31 20.60 5.96
N GLU A 661 1.10 21.19 6.87
CA GLU A 661 1.62 22.55 6.71
C GLU A 661 2.64 22.62 5.58
N MET A 662 3.53 21.64 5.48
CA MET A 662 4.49 21.57 4.37
C MET A 662 3.78 21.52 3.00
N ILE A 663 2.68 20.76 2.90
CA ILE A 663 1.87 20.71 1.68
C ILE A 663 1.17 22.04 1.42
N ALA A 664 0.58 22.65 2.44
CA ALA A 664 -0.06 23.96 2.34
C ALA A 664 0.92 25.05 1.87
N ASP A 665 2.15 25.04 2.38
CA ASP A 665 3.21 25.96 1.98
C ASP A 665 3.63 25.76 0.52
N LEU A 666 3.74 24.51 0.05
CA LEU A 666 3.99 24.22 -1.37
C LEU A 666 2.88 24.79 -2.25
N TRP A 667 1.60 24.62 -1.89
CA TRP A 667 0.50 25.22 -2.63
C TRP A 667 0.60 26.75 -2.66
N ARG A 668 0.84 27.41 -1.52
CA ARG A 668 1.00 28.87 -1.46
C ARG A 668 2.17 29.35 -2.31
N GLN A 669 3.32 28.69 -2.19
CA GLN A 669 4.54 29.04 -2.90
C GLN A 669 4.34 28.94 -4.41
N HIS A 670 3.92 27.78 -4.92
CA HIS A 670 3.80 27.56 -6.35
C HIS A 670 2.63 28.33 -6.97
N ALA A 671 1.52 28.53 -6.23
CA ALA A 671 0.44 29.41 -6.68
C ALA A 671 0.95 30.83 -6.93
N LYS A 672 1.78 31.35 -6.02
CA LYS A 672 2.40 32.67 -6.18
C LYS A 672 3.41 32.69 -7.33
N THR A 673 4.25 31.67 -7.47
CA THR A 673 5.24 31.57 -8.57
C THR A 673 4.56 31.64 -9.93
N HIS A 674 3.44 30.93 -10.11
CA HIS A 674 2.71 30.85 -11.38
C HIS A 674 1.53 31.82 -11.48
N SER A 675 1.41 32.78 -10.56
CA SER A 675 0.34 33.78 -10.52
C SER A 675 -1.08 33.20 -10.61
N LEU A 676 -1.30 32.02 -10.02
CA LEU A 676 -2.61 31.36 -10.03
C LEU A 676 -3.55 31.94 -8.98
N PRO A 677 -4.88 32.01 -9.27
CA PRO A 677 -5.90 32.45 -8.31
C PRO A 677 -6.21 31.33 -7.32
N VAL A 678 -5.24 30.91 -6.51
CA VAL A 678 -5.38 29.85 -5.50
C VAL A 678 -5.38 30.46 -4.10
N THR A 679 -6.39 30.12 -3.31
CA THR A 679 -6.46 30.43 -1.89
C THR A 679 -6.36 29.15 -1.08
N VAL A 680 -5.29 29.03 -0.30
CA VAL A 680 -5.12 27.95 0.69
C VAL A 680 -5.85 28.34 1.97
N ALA A 681 -6.75 27.48 2.44
CA ALA A 681 -7.60 27.77 3.58
C ALA A 681 -6.80 27.92 4.89
N ASP A 682 -7.19 28.87 5.73
CA ASP A 682 -6.59 29.13 7.05
C ASP A 682 -7.10 28.16 8.12
N GLY A 683 -6.99 26.85 7.85
CA GLY A 683 -7.54 25.77 8.67
C GLY A 683 -6.49 24.83 9.26
N PHE A 684 -6.95 23.79 9.95
CA PHE A 684 -6.08 22.79 10.54
C PHE A 684 -5.26 22.08 9.47
N PRO A 685 -3.91 22.07 9.58
CA PRO A 685 -3.07 21.47 8.55
C PRO A 685 -3.32 19.97 8.36
N CYS A 686 -3.79 19.27 9.39
CA CYS A 686 -4.16 17.86 9.29
C CYS A 686 -5.40 17.58 8.41
N LEU A 687 -6.07 18.63 7.91
CA LEU A 687 -7.17 18.64 6.95
C LEU A 687 -6.98 19.80 5.93
N ALA A 688 -5.73 20.05 5.53
CA ALA A 688 -5.36 21.13 4.62
C ALA A 688 -6.10 21.04 3.28
N HIS A 689 -6.54 22.18 2.77
CA HIS A 689 -7.22 22.30 1.48
C HIS A 689 -7.02 23.70 0.88
N PHE A 690 -7.22 23.79 -0.42
CA PHE A 690 -7.22 25.06 -1.16
C PHE A 690 -8.42 25.14 -2.10
N GLN A 691 -8.63 26.30 -2.70
CA GLN A 691 -9.62 26.49 -3.76
C GLN A 691 -9.07 27.39 -4.86
N PHE A 692 -9.69 27.31 -6.04
CA PHE A 692 -9.47 28.27 -7.12
C PHE A 692 -10.50 29.39 -7.03
N ASP A 693 -10.07 30.62 -6.82
CA ASP A 693 -10.91 31.82 -6.82
C ASP A 693 -11.09 32.34 -8.24
N HIS A 694 -11.75 31.52 -9.07
CA HIS A 694 -11.89 31.79 -10.50
C HIS A 694 -13.26 31.28 -11.02
N PRO A 695 -13.88 31.94 -12.03
CA PRO A 695 -15.13 31.46 -12.62
C PRO A 695 -15.09 30.03 -13.16
N LEU A 696 -13.90 29.54 -13.55
CA LEU A 696 -13.65 28.17 -14.01
C LEU A 696 -13.16 27.23 -12.89
N ALA A 697 -13.49 27.50 -11.62
CA ALA A 697 -12.94 26.74 -10.49
C ALA A 697 -13.14 25.22 -10.59
N GLN A 698 -14.27 24.75 -11.13
CA GLN A 698 -14.54 23.31 -11.29
C GLN A 698 -13.71 22.68 -12.42
N GLU A 699 -13.57 23.38 -13.53
CA GLU A 699 -12.70 22.97 -14.64
C GLU A 699 -11.23 22.96 -14.20
N LEU A 700 -10.76 24.00 -13.50
CA LEU A 700 -9.41 24.07 -12.95
C LEU A 700 -9.15 22.95 -11.93
N ARG A 701 -10.13 22.64 -11.06
CA ARG A 701 -10.04 21.47 -10.17
C ARG A 701 -9.86 20.17 -10.96
N THR A 702 -10.66 20.00 -12.01
CA THR A 702 -10.64 18.79 -12.84
C THR A 702 -9.29 18.67 -13.57
N LEU A 703 -8.81 19.76 -14.14
CA LEU A 703 -7.52 19.83 -14.82
C LEU A 703 -6.36 19.58 -13.85
N TYR A 704 -6.36 20.20 -12.66
CA TYR A 704 -5.38 19.91 -11.60
C TYR A 704 -5.36 18.43 -11.25
N THR A 705 -6.54 17.83 -11.03
CA THR A 705 -6.66 16.41 -10.68
C THR A 705 -6.13 15.50 -11.80
N GLN A 706 -6.48 15.80 -13.05
CA GLN A 706 -6.00 15.09 -14.23
C GLN A 706 -4.48 15.15 -14.34
N LEU A 707 -3.89 16.34 -14.29
CA LEU A 707 -2.45 16.51 -14.44
C LEU A 707 -1.68 15.85 -13.29
N MET A 708 -2.19 15.95 -12.05
CA MET A 708 -1.57 15.24 -10.92
C MET A 708 -1.65 13.72 -11.05
N LEU A 709 -2.74 13.17 -11.62
CA LEU A 709 -2.82 11.75 -11.93
C LEU A 709 -1.74 11.33 -12.94
N GLU A 710 -1.44 12.16 -13.94
CA GLU A 710 -0.37 11.92 -14.91
C GLU A 710 1.02 11.94 -14.25
N LYS A 711 1.21 12.74 -13.20
CA LYS A 711 2.43 12.77 -12.38
C LYS A 711 2.52 11.64 -11.34
N GLY A 712 1.55 10.71 -11.31
CA GLY A 712 1.54 9.58 -10.36
C GLY A 712 1.03 9.93 -8.97
N PHE A 713 0.12 10.90 -8.85
CA PHE A 713 -0.51 11.26 -7.58
C PHE A 713 -2.03 11.13 -7.66
N LEU A 714 -2.63 10.46 -6.68
CA LEU A 714 -4.03 10.72 -6.36
C LEU A 714 -4.03 12.04 -5.60
N ALA A 715 -4.42 13.13 -6.26
CA ALA A 715 -4.51 14.46 -5.66
C ALA A 715 -5.84 15.13 -6.02
N ASN A 716 -6.34 15.95 -5.11
CA ASN A 716 -7.48 16.84 -5.31
C ASN A 716 -7.22 18.09 -4.44
N LEU A 717 -8.20 18.98 -4.29
CA LEU A 717 -8.02 20.24 -3.55
C LEU A 717 -7.85 20.10 -2.03
N GLY A 718 -7.80 18.89 -1.49
CA GLY A 718 -7.64 18.66 -0.06
C GLY A 718 -6.83 17.41 0.23
N VAL A 719 -6.01 17.48 1.28
CA VAL A 719 -5.15 16.39 1.74
C VAL A 719 -5.43 16.05 3.20
N TYR A 720 -5.54 14.76 3.50
CA TYR A 720 -5.69 14.25 4.86
C TYR A 720 -4.40 13.46 5.17
N PRO A 721 -3.37 14.10 5.75
CA PRO A 721 -2.11 13.44 5.99
C PRO A 721 -2.24 12.22 6.92
N THR A 722 -1.23 11.36 6.85
CA THR A 722 -1.17 10.08 7.57
C THR A 722 0.26 9.88 8.05
N MET A 723 0.49 8.92 8.93
CA MET A 723 1.84 8.56 9.39
C MET A 723 2.73 8.00 8.27
N ALA A 724 2.14 7.58 7.14
CA ALA A 724 2.91 7.07 6.01
C ALA A 724 3.49 8.18 5.11
N HIS A 725 2.94 9.39 5.18
CA HIS A 725 3.49 10.53 4.45
C HIS A 725 4.78 11.03 5.13
N ASN A 726 5.80 11.29 4.32
CA ASN A 726 7.12 11.73 4.78
C ASN A 726 7.68 12.83 3.86
N ASP A 727 8.80 13.40 4.27
CA ASP A 727 9.43 14.56 3.61
C ASP A 727 9.83 14.27 2.16
N GLU A 728 10.23 13.03 1.84
CA GLU A 728 10.57 12.64 0.46
C GLU A 728 9.34 12.67 -0.45
N ILE A 729 8.21 12.12 0.02
CA ILE A 729 6.96 12.13 -0.74
C ILE A 729 6.46 13.56 -0.93
N VAL A 730 6.54 14.40 0.12
CA VAL A 730 6.16 15.81 0.05
C VAL A 730 7.06 16.58 -0.93
N ALA A 731 8.36 16.30 -0.95
CA ALA A 731 9.28 16.91 -1.92
C ALA A 731 8.94 16.53 -3.37
N ARG A 732 8.65 15.25 -3.65
CA ARG A 732 8.19 14.80 -4.97
C ARG A 732 6.89 15.47 -5.38
N PHE A 733 5.96 15.61 -4.45
CA PHE A 733 4.70 16.30 -4.66
C PHE A 733 4.92 17.78 -4.97
N GLY A 734 5.87 18.44 -4.31
CA GLY A 734 6.26 19.82 -4.60
C GLY A 734 6.74 20.01 -6.04
N CYS A 735 7.63 19.14 -6.53
CA CYS A 735 8.06 19.16 -7.94
C CYS A 735 6.88 18.98 -8.90
N ALA A 736 5.98 18.04 -8.61
CA ALA A 736 4.80 17.81 -9.43
C ALA A 736 3.83 19.01 -9.42
N ILE A 737 3.59 19.63 -8.26
CA ILE A 737 2.76 20.83 -8.15
C ILE A 737 3.35 21.97 -8.98
N ASP A 738 4.66 22.19 -8.93
CA ASP A 738 5.30 23.27 -9.66
C ASP A 738 5.02 23.16 -11.17
N GLU A 739 5.25 21.97 -11.72
CA GLU A 739 4.97 21.68 -13.14
C GLU A 739 3.48 21.83 -13.46
N VAL A 740 2.60 21.22 -12.65
CA VAL A 740 1.15 21.25 -12.88
C VAL A 740 0.59 22.66 -12.77
N PHE A 741 1.02 23.46 -11.80
CA PHE A 741 0.59 24.85 -11.67
C PHE A 741 1.09 25.71 -12.82
N GLY A 742 2.30 25.48 -13.33
CA GLY A 742 2.79 26.11 -14.55
C GLY A 742 1.93 25.75 -15.78
N GLU A 743 1.53 24.50 -15.93
CA GLU A 743 0.64 24.06 -17.01
C GLU A 743 -0.77 24.68 -16.91
N ILE A 744 -1.32 24.79 -15.69
CA ILE A 744 -2.60 25.46 -15.45
C ILE A 744 -2.52 26.95 -15.76
N ALA A 745 -1.43 27.62 -15.38
CA ALA A 745 -1.22 29.04 -15.67
C ALA A 745 -1.15 29.26 -17.19
N ALA A 746 -0.40 28.43 -17.92
CA ALA A 746 -0.35 28.49 -19.37
C ALA A 746 -1.73 28.26 -20.02
N ALA A 747 -2.57 27.41 -19.43
CA ALA A 747 -3.93 27.16 -19.91
C ALA A 747 -4.87 28.36 -19.67
N LEU A 748 -4.72 29.04 -18.53
CA LEU A 748 -5.46 30.28 -18.23
C LEU A 748 -5.05 31.41 -19.17
N ASP A 749 -3.75 31.59 -19.40
CA ASP A 749 -3.21 32.61 -20.30
C ASP A 749 -3.65 32.40 -21.77
N ALA A 750 -3.70 31.14 -22.20
CA ALA A 750 -4.19 30.77 -23.53
C ALA A 750 -5.73 30.79 -23.64
N GLY A 751 -6.44 30.79 -22.51
CA GLY A 751 -7.91 30.71 -22.47
C GLY A 751 -8.48 29.36 -22.90
N ASP A 752 -7.70 28.27 -22.80
CA ASP A 752 -8.01 26.94 -23.38
C ASP A 752 -8.17 25.84 -22.31
N VAL A 753 -8.48 26.21 -21.06
CA VAL A 753 -8.62 25.27 -19.91
C VAL A 753 -9.56 24.12 -20.21
N LYS A 754 -10.68 24.37 -20.91
CA LYS A 754 -11.70 23.34 -21.19
C LYS A 754 -11.23 22.36 -22.27
N GLU A 755 -10.49 22.87 -23.24
CA GLU A 755 -9.91 22.12 -24.35
C GLU A 755 -8.80 21.17 -23.90
N ARG A 756 -8.13 21.47 -22.77
CA ARG A 756 -7.11 20.62 -22.15
C ARG A 756 -7.66 19.48 -21.27
N LEU A 757 -8.96 19.43 -21.03
CA LEU A 757 -9.58 18.34 -20.27
C LEU A 757 -9.72 17.08 -21.15
N ASN A 758 -9.19 15.95 -20.67
CA ASN A 758 -9.30 14.65 -21.32
C ASN A 758 -10.65 13.94 -21.02
N GLY A 759 -11.64 14.67 -20.50
CA GLY A 759 -12.95 14.16 -20.12
C GLY A 759 -13.90 15.23 -19.59
N PRO A 760 -15.10 14.85 -19.13
CA PRO A 760 -16.05 15.78 -18.54
C PRO A 760 -15.50 16.48 -17.29
N THR A 761 -15.98 17.70 -17.02
CA THR A 761 -15.73 18.39 -15.75
C THR A 761 -16.26 17.57 -14.58
N ALA A 762 -15.49 17.52 -13.49
CA ALA A 762 -15.86 16.83 -12.28
C ALA A 762 -17.17 17.37 -11.67
N HIS A 763 -17.93 16.49 -11.05
CA HIS A 763 -19.20 16.83 -10.43
C HIS A 763 -18.99 17.61 -9.12
N SER A 764 -19.92 18.53 -8.85
CA SER A 764 -20.07 19.18 -7.54
C SER A 764 -21.36 18.71 -6.87
N GLY A 765 -21.36 18.62 -5.55
CA GLY A 765 -22.52 18.18 -4.75
C GLY A 765 -22.99 16.75 -5.07
N PHE A 766 -24.27 16.49 -4.82
CA PHE A 766 -24.92 15.17 -5.00
C PHE A 766 -25.59 15.05 -6.39
N ARG A 767 -24.82 15.10 -7.48
CA ARG A 767 -25.37 14.81 -8.82
C ARG A 767 -25.55 13.31 -9.05
N ARG A 768 -26.73 12.88 -9.54
CA ARG A 768 -27.00 11.49 -9.97
C ARG A 768 -26.34 11.21 -11.33
N LEU A 769 -25.95 9.95 -11.59
CA LEU A 769 -25.28 9.52 -12.83
C LEU A 769 -26.26 9.15 -13.97
N ASN A 770 -27.48 9.70 -13.95
CA ASN A 770 -28.54 9.31 -14.89
C ASN A 770 -28.24 9.71 -16.32
#